data_AF-N6UFR0-F1
#
_entry.id   AF-N6UFR0-F1
#
_cell.length_a   1.000
_cell.length_b   1.000
_cell.length_c   1.000
_cell.angle_alpha   90.00
_cell.angle_beta   90.00
_cell.angle_gamma   90.00
#
_symmetry.space_group_name_H-M   'P 1'
#
loop_
_entity.id
_entity.type
_entity.pdbx_description
1 polymer ?
#
loop_
_entity_poly.entity_id
_entity_poly.type
_entity_poly.pdbx_seq_one_letter_code
_entity_poly.pdbx_strand_id
1 'polypeptide(L)'
;YTLRLLVENTLQVFISLVETPCWPCLSVEDDFVWGEDLLNSPFMGQAAPLFSLQLRMDESGAFYSTTPESFAEVLLKLFDEALTQTHQIRQVHPLLLSNLRFPPDLCLSSVGLLAEEVCNVRNRFLLAYEKACIPLRAYAKEFDVHVNLYSLIISDYIKNYEIDSKTAAEVKEDISLHHRLKRSLEETLPNLIFIGPFYVQIDHLRVFLINKRQEIINKLLDLFSARMKQSIEDLLQEYKNVMVKLAVKPESIEHIFEIRDWMETIPMSVKSLEETCKRYLLEYDVLDHFWYALGNEDFENKWEAIGWPLRIYQQVDVADKFLKEEEERYYKLQLNDEFTLNDRIDTLTTQVVSMSGYRDVSKTHEYAQEIRKVWKAMKEAQEFGQLLNQRQKMFGAQVVPFDNLTKLIKEFEPYKNLWITASDWLRSHEMWMDNLIVNVDAETVEGTVTDMYKMMVRLIRVFADIEAVQNVAVDVRNQIDDFKPMIPLLPSLRNPGMRQRHWEKLSEETGKRKTGVDLAWTPTTTFSDMLSLGIEAHAEDIKNVAKMATKEYTIEQTLEKILADWEENCLDIQPYKNTGTYIMKISEEQQMLDDHIVLTQQLSFSPFKGPFEEKIDQWEDKLRITADVIEEWMDVQK
;
A
#
# COMPACT_ATOMS: atom_id res chain seq x y z
N TYR A 1 -25.94 96.40 -16.83
CA TYR A 1 -26.99 95.66 -17.54
C TYR A 1 -26.40 94.60 -18.49
N THR A 2 -25.31 94.90 -19.20
CA THR A 2 -24.70 93.98 -20.19
C THR A 2 -24.21 92.64 -19.62
N LEU A 3 -23.55 92.60 -18.45
CA LEU A 3 -23.06 91.34 -17.86
C LEU A 3 -24.20 90.38 -17.48
N ARG A 4 -25.24 90.91 -16.81
CA ARG A 4 -26.41 90.13 -16.40
C ARG A 4 -27.09 89.45 -17.60
N LEU A 5 -27.31 90.19 -18.70
CA LEU A 5 -27.89 89.64 -19.93
C LEU A 5 -27.00 88.57 -20.58
N LEU A 6 -25.67 88.74 -20.54
CA LEU A 6 -24.73 87.74 -21.06
C LEU A 6 -24.76 86.44 -20.23
N VAL A 7 -24.87 86.56 -18.90
CA VAL A 7 -25.00 85.42 -18.01
C VAL A 7 -26.35 84.72 -18.23
N GLU A 8 -27.45 85.46 -18.33
CA GLU A 8 -28.78 84.90 -18.64
C GLU A 8 -28.80 84.14 -19.98
N ASN A 9 -28.18 84.69 -21.03
CA ASN A 9 -28.03 83.99 -22.32
C ASN A 9 -27.15 82.73 -22.21
N THR A 10 -26.05 82.81 -21.47
CA THR A 10 -25.13 81.67 -21.25
C THR A 10 -25.82 80.56 -20.45
N LEU A 11 -26.67 80.92 -19.48
CA LEU A 11 -27.50 79.96 -18.73
C LEU A 11 -28.46 79.20 -19.63
N GLN A 12 -29.09 79.87 -20.61
CA GLN A 12 -29.95 79.21 -21.60
C GLN A 12 -29.18 78.27 -22.52
N VAL A 13 -27.95 78.63 -22.91
CA VAL A 13 -27.07 77.74 -23.70
C VAL A 13 -26.62 76.53 -22.86
N PHE A 14 -26.25 76.75 -21.60
CA PHE A 14 -25.84 75.69 -20.68
C PHE A 14 -26.97 74.68 -20.44
N ILE A 15 -28.16 75.15 -20.11
CA ILE A 15 -29.29 74.24 -19.90
C ILE A 15 -29.65 73.49 -21.18
N SER A 16 -29.63 74.13 -22.34
CA SER A 16 -29.85 73.43 -23.61
C SER A 16 -28.78 72.35 -23.85
N LEU A 17 -27.51 72.64 -23.59
CA LEU A 17 -26.44 71.65 -23.73
C LEU A 17 -26.66 70.42 -22.84
N VAL A 18 -27.04 70.65 -21.59
CA VAL A 18 -27.10 69.63 -20.52
C VAL A 18 -28.43 68.87 -20.50
N GLU A 19 -29.54 69.52 -20.87
CA GLU A 19 -30.89 68.94 -20.83
C GLU A 19 -31.27 68.23 -22.14
N THR A 20 -30.81 68.71 -23.30
CA THR A 20 -31.18 68.14 -24.61
C THR A 20 -30.86 66.64 -24.73
N PRO A 21 -29.67 66.16 -24.29
CA PRO A 21 -29.37 64.72 -24.31
C PRO A 21 -30.24 63.90 -23.36
N CYS A 22 -30.83 64.51 -22.33
CA CYS A 22 -31.69 63.85 -21.35
C CYS A 22 -33.17 63.78 -21.76
N TRP A 23 -33.58 64.53 -22.79
CA TRP A 23 -34.98 64.58 -23.23
C TRP A 23 -35.65 63.22 -23.45
N PRO A 24 -34.98 62.21 -24.06
CA PRO A 24 -35.58 60.88 -24.21
C PRO A 24 -35.92 60.21 -22.87
N CYS A 25 -35.25 60.56 -21.78
CA CYS A 25 -35.43 59.96 -20.47
C CYS A 25 -36.46 60.69 -19.58
N LEU A 26 -36.92 61.89 -19.96
CA LEU A 26 -37.74 62.73 -19.07
C LEU A 26 -39.10 62.13 -18.71
N SER A 27 -39.66 61.29 -19.59
CA SER A 27 -40.95 60.61 -19.39
C SER A 27 -40.81 59.22 -18.77
N VAL A 28 -39.62 58.87 -18.22
CA VAL A 28 -39.40 57.57 -17.60
C VAL A 28 -40.00 57.52 -16.20
N GLU A 29 -40.78 56.46 -15.96
CA GLU A 29 -41.33 56.13 -14.65
C GLU A 29 -40.26 55.49 -13.75
N ASP A 30 -40.40 55.66 -12.43
CA ASP A 30 -39.37 55.24 -11.47
C ASP A 30 -39.21 53.72 -11.34
N ASP A 31 -40.21 52.94 -11.79
CA ASP A 31 -40.24 51.48 -11.79
C ASP A 31 -39.82 50.85 -13.14
N PHE A 32 -39.23 51.64 -14.04
CA PHE A 32 -38.80 51.18 -15.35
C PHE A 32 -37.81 50.00 -15.27
N VAL A 33 -38.08 48.98 -16.10
CA VAL A 33 -37.21 47.82 -16.35
C VAL A 33 -36.81 47.83 -17.81
N TRP A 34 -35.55 47.48 -18.09
CA TRP A 34 -35.02 47.59 -19.45
C TRP A 34 -35.59 46.53 -20.39
N GLY A 35 -35.57 45.26 -19.97
CA GLY A 35 -36.05 44.13 -20.77
C GLY A 35 -34.95 43.45 -21.59
N GLU A 36 -35.36 42.59 -22.54
CA GLU A 36 -34.45 41.63 -23.21
C GLU A 36 -33.58 42.23 -24.33
N ASP A 37 -33.98 43.36 -24.92
CA ASP A 37 -33.22 44.00 -26.01
C ASP A 37 -32.09 44.88 -25.45
N LEU A 38 -30.92 44.29 -25.28
CA LEU A 38 -29.73 45.01 -24.83
C LEU A 38 -29.01 45.76 -25.96
N LEU A 39 -29.39 45.57 -27.22
CA LEU A 39 -28.68 46.16 -28.36
C LEU A 39 -29.22 47.54 -28.70
N ASN A 40 -30.55 47.70 -28.65
CA ASN A 40 -31.20 48.93 -29.07
C ASN A 40 -31.68 49.74 -27.87
N SER A 41 -31.21 50.99 -27.77
CA SER A 41 -31.66 51.90 -26.73
C SER A 41 -32.94 52.63 -27.14
N PRO A 42 -34.02 52.59 -26.32
CA PRO A 42 -35.19 53.44 -26.54
C PRO A 42 -34.93 54.91 -26.15
N PHE A 43 -33.79 55.20 -25.51
CA PHE A 43 -33.44 56.53 -24.99
C PHE A 43 -32.39 57.26 -25.85
N MET A 44 -32.31 56.92 -27.14
CA MET A 44 -31.39 57.57 -28.06
C MET A 44 -31.93 58.95 -28.49
N GLY A 45 -31.23 60.01 -28.10
CA GLY A 45 -31.56 61.39 -28.47
C GLY A 45 -30.93 61.84 -29.78
N GLN A 46 -31.36 63.02 -30.28
CA GLN A 46 -30.74 63.67 -31.45
C GLN A 46 -29.43 64.41 -31.09
N ALA A 47 -29.20 64.68 -29.80
CA ALA A 47 -27.99 65.31 -29.31
C ALA A 47 -26.93 64.26 -28.92
N ALA A 48 -25.65 64.64 -29.05
CA ALA A 48 -24.55 63.79 -28.64
C ALA A 48 -24.53 63.59 -27.12
N PRO A 49 -24.15 62.39 -26.64
CA PRO A 49 -23.95 62.14 -25.21
C PRO A 49 -22.80 63.01 -24.68
N LEU A 50 -22.89 63.36 -23.39
CA LEU A 50 -21.93 64.23 -22.72
C LEU A 50 -20.89 63.43 -21.92
N PHE A 51 -21.27 62.25 -21.44
CA PHE A 51 -20.47 61.47 -20.50
C PHE A 51 -20.19 60.08 -21.01
N SER A 52 -18.97 59.60 -20.76
CA SER A 52 -18.56 58.23 -21.05
C SER A 52 -18.57 57.42 -19.76
N LEU A 53 -19.17 56.24 -19.82
CA LEU A 53 -19.23 55.28 -18.73
C LEU A 53 -18.76 53.91 -19.23
N GLN A 54 -18.14 53.14 -18.35
CA GLN A 54 -17.85 51.74 -18.62
C GLN A 54 -18.69 50.87 -17.69
N LEU A 55 -19.38 49.87 -18.25
CA LEU A 55 -20.07 48.86 -17.47
C LEU A 55 -19.04 47.81 -17.01
N ARG A 56 -19.00 47.58 -15.70
CA ARG A 56 -18.15 46.60 -15.02
C ARG A 56 -19.03 45.64 -14.22
N MET A 57 -18.44 44.55 -13.75
CA MET A 57 -19.14 43.54 -12.96
C MET A 57 -18.24 43.05 -11.85
N ASP A 58 -18.83 42.74 -10.71
CA ASP A 58 -18.21 42.00 -9.61
C ASP A 58 -19.16 40.91 -9.09
N GLU A 59 -18.86 40.35 -7.92
CA GLU A 59 -19.66 39.30 -7.29
C GLU A 59 -21.07 39.79 -6.87
N SER A 60 -21.27 41.10 -6.73
CA SER A 60 -22.52 41.70 -6.28
C SER A 60 -23.45 42.11 -7.43
N GLY A 61 -22.92 42.31 -8.64
CA GLY A 61 -23.70 42.67 -9.81
C GLY A 61 -22.94 43.52 -10.81
N ALA A 62 -23.66 44.01 -11.83
CA ALA A 62 -23.11 44.97 -12.77
C ALA A 62 -23.19 46.40 -12.22
N PHE A 63 -22.11 47.16 -12.39
CA PHE A 63 -21.99 48.54 -11.92
C PHE A 63 -21.21 49.40 -12.91
N TYR A 64 -21.37 50.72 -12.82
CA TYR A 64 -20.66 51.66 -13.70
C TYR A 64 -19.32 52.09 -13.11
N SER A 65 -18.35 52.40 -13.98
CA SER A 65 -17.05 52.95 -13.59
C SER A 65 -17.12 54.21 -12.73
N THR A 66 -18.22 54.95 -12.85
CA THR A 66 -18.52 56.14 -12.05
C THR A 66 -19.98 56.09 -11.66
N THR A 67 -20.27 56.36 -10.38
CA THR A 67 -21.63 56.36 -9.84
C THR A 67 -22.50 57.38 -10.58
N PRO A 68 -23.63 56.98 -11.20
CA PRO A 68 -24.47 57.86 -12.01
C PRO A 68 -24.91 59.15 -11.32
N GLU A 69 -25.19 59.08 -10.02
CA GLU A 69 -25.66 60.20 -9.21
C GLU A 69 -24.60 61.31 -9.08
N SER A 70 -23.31 60.95 -9.14
CA SER A 70 -22.21 61.90 -9.00
C SER A 70 -22.14 62.92 -10.14
N PHE A 71 -22.66 62.60 -11.34
CA PHE A 71 -22.66 63.53 -12.46
C PHE A 71 -23.53 64.75 -12.19
N ALA A 72 -24.71 64.55 -11.59
CA ALA A 72 -25.61 65.64 -11.22
C ALA A 72 -24.98 66.54 -10.14
N GLU A 73 -24.32 65.94 -9.14
CA GLU A 73 -23.62 66.67 -8.07
C GLU A 73 -22.46 67.51 -8.61
N VAL A 74 -21.64 66.95 -9.50
CA VAL A 74 -20.51 67.67 -10.11
C VAL A 74 -21.00 68.76 -11.05
N LEU A 75 -22.03 68.52 -11.87
CA LEU A 75 -22.63 69.54 -12.72
C LEU A 75 -23.20 70.69 -11.91
N LEU A 76 -23.89 70.39 -10.80
CA LEU A 76 -24.40 71.40 -9.88
C LEU A 76 -23.29 72.25 -9.28
N LYS A 77 -22.23 71.61 -8.81
CA LYS A 77 -21.07 72.30 -8.25
C LYS A 77 -20.40 73.21 -9.29
N LEU A 78 -20.16 72.70 -10.51
CA LEU A 78 -19.56 73.49 -11.60
C LEU A 78 -20.46 74.66 -12.00
N PHE A 79 -21.77 74.45 -12.04
CA PHE A 79 -22.76 75.50 -12.32
C PHE A 79 -22.72 76.62 -11.27
N ASP A 80 -22.74 76.27 -9.98
CA ASP A 80 -22.70 77.24 -8.88
C ASP A 80 -21.35 77.97 -8.80
N GLU A 81 -20.24 77.26 -9.02
CA GLU A 81 -18.90 77.85 -9.10
C GLU A 81 -18.80 78.84 -10.26
N ALA A 82 -19.23 78.44 -11.47
CA ALA A 82 -19.21 79.31 -12.65
C ALA A 82 -20.01 80.60 -12.43
N LEU A 83 -21.21 80.49 -11.84
CA LEU A 83 -22.02 81.65 -11.49
C LEU A 83 -21.36 82.53 -10.43
N THR A 84 -20.73 81.92 -9.42
CA THR A 84 -20.00 82.67 -8.37
C THR A 84 -18.83 83.47 -8.97
N GLN A 85 -18.11 82.92 -9.95
CA GLN A 85 -17.01 83.63 -10.64
C GLN A 85 -17.47 84.88 -11.38
N THR A 86 -18.70 84.91 -11.91
CA THR A 86 -19.23 86.10 -12.60
C THR A 86 -19.35 87.33 -11.70
N HIS A 87 -19.46 87.13 -10.37
CA HIS A 87 -19.52 88.21 -9.39
C HIS A 87 -18.14 88.81 -9.07
N GLN A 88 -17.04 88.19 -9.54
CA GLN A 88 -15.67 88.67 -9.32
C GLN A 88 -15.22 89.67 -10.40
N ILE A 89 -16.05 89.94 -11.41
CA ILE A 89 -15.71 90.86 -12.50
C ILE A 89 -15.77 92.31 -12.01
N ARG A 90 -14.60 92.94 -11.90
CA ARG A 90 -14.46 94.32 -11.43
C ARG A 90 -15.05 95.34 -12.42
N GLN A 91 -15.58 96.44 -11.91
CA GLN A 91 -15.98 97.56 -12.75
C GLN A 91 -14.76 98.26 -13.37
N VAL A 92 -14.95 98.88 -14.52
CA VAL A 92 -13.88 99.62 -15.21
C VAL A 92 -13.69 101.03 -14.63
N HIS A 93 -14.69 101.59 -13.93
CA HIS A 93 -14.63 102.94 -13.35
C HIS A 93 -13.47 103.15 -12.38
N PRO A 94 -13.17 102.26 -11.40
CA PRO A 94 -12.02 102.39 -10.51
C PRO A 94 -10.66 102.37 -11.24
N LEU A 95 -10.61 101.78 -12.44
CA LEU A 95 -9.40 101.68 -13.26
C LEU A 95 -9.18 102.94 -14.12
N LEU A 96 -10.25 103.58 -14.58
CA LEU A 96 -10.19 104.76 -15.46
C LEU A 96 -10.26 106.10 -14.71
N LEU A 97 -10.91 106.15 -13.54
CA LEU A 97 -11.18 107.37 -12.80
C LEU A 97 -10.35 107.41 -11.50
N SER A 98 -9.02 107.41 -11.63
CA SER A 98 -8.06 107.29 -10.51
C SER A 98 -8.15 108.39 -9.44
N ASN A 99 -8.81 109.51 -9.75
CA ASN A 99 -8.95 110.65 -8.83
C ASN A 99 -10.23 110.59 -7.96
N LEU A 100 -11.07 109.58 -8.13
CA LEU A 100 -12.28 109.35 -7.34
C LEU A 100 -12.09 108.14 -6.40
N ARG A 101 -12.67 108.20 -5.21
CA ARG A 101 -12.62 107.09 -4.24
C ARG A 101 -13.77 106.11 -4.52
N PHE A 102 -13.42 104.87 -4.82
CA PHE A 102 -14.37 103.76 -4.99
C PHE A 102 -14.19 102.72 -3.87
N PRO A 103 -15.22 101.93 -3.55
CA PRO A 103 -15.08 100.75 -2.70
C PRO A 103 -14.03 99.77 -3.27
N PRO A 104 -13.25 99.07 -2.42
CA PRO A 104 -12.15 98.19 -2.86
C PRO A 104 -12.63 97.01 -3.73
N ASP A 105 -13.87 96.54 -3.51
CA ASP A 105 -14.47 95.39 -4.19
C ASP A 105 -15.67 95.80 -5.06
N LEU A 106 -15.52 96.87 -5.84
CA LEU A 106 -16.57 97.33 -6.74
C LEU A 106 -16.65 96.44 -8.00
N CYS A 107 -17.49 95.40 -7.92
CA CYS A 107 -17.77 94.48 -9.03
C CYS A 107 -19.03 94.85 -9.83
N LEU A 108 -19.16 94.27 -11.03
CA LEU A 108 -20.37 94.31 -11.83
C LEU A 108 -21.46 93.45 -11.17
N SER A 109 -22.71 93.92 -11.23
CA SER A 109 -23.85 93.12 -10.78
C SER A 109 -24.12 91.99 -11.78
N SER A 110 -24.09 90.77 -11.28
CA SER A 110 -24.44 89.53 -12.00
C SER A 110 -25.74 88.93 -11.45
N VAL A 111 -26.14 87.76 -11.95
CA VAL A 111 -27.32 87.00 -11.51
C VAL A 111 -26.99 86.22 -10.24
N GLY A 112 -27.76 86.42 -9.17
CA GLY A 112 -27.54 85.74 -7.89
C GLY A 112 -27.93 84.26 -7.91
N LEU A 113 -27.29 83.46 -7.05
CA LEU A 113 -27.54 82.00 -6.92
C LEU A 113 -28.96 81.63 -6.47
N LEU A 114 -29.69 82.57 -5.87
CA LEU A 114 -31.07 82.41 -5.40
C LEU A 114 -32.09 83.11 -6.32
N ALA A 115 -31.65 83.63 -7.47
CA ALA A 115 -32.55 84.19 -8.46
C ALA A 115 -33.49 83.10 -9.01
N GLU A 116 -34.75 83.45 -9.25
CA GLU A 116 -35.78 82.50 -9.70
C GLU A 116 -35.35 81.80 -11.00
N GLU A 117 -34.73 82.54 -11.93
CA GLU A 117 -34.26 82.01 -13.21
C GLU A 117 -33.13 80.98 -13.03
N VAL A 118 -32.24 81.19 -12.05
CA VAL A 118 -31.14 80.27 -11.72
C VAL A 118 -31.65 79.03 -11.00
N CYS A 119 -32.56 79.19 -10.04
CA CYS A 119 -33.21 78.08 -9.35
C CYS A 119 -34.01 77.20 -10.31
N ASN A 120 -34.71 77.80 -11.27
CA ASN A 120 -35.44 77.07 -12.32
C ASN A 120 -34.50 76.27 -13.22
N VAL A 121 -33.37 76.85 -13.62
CA VAL A 121 -32.34 76.13 -14.41
C VAL A 121 -31.77 74.97 -13.60
N ARG A 122 -31.41 75.22 -12.33
CA ARG A 122 -30.88 74.20 -11.41
C ARG A 122 -31.82 73.00 -11.27
N ASN A 123 -33.09 73.26 -10.95
CA ASN A 123 -34.07 72.20 -10.76
C ASN A 123 -34.33 71.40 -12.04
N ARG A 124 -34.34 72.06 -13.20
CA ARG A 124 -34.59 71.40 -14.49
C ARG A 124 -33.50 70.41 -14.87
N PHE A 125 -32.22 70.82 -14.85
CA PHE A 125 -31.17 69.87 -15.22
C PHE A 125 -30.97 68.79 -14.14
N LEU A 126 -31.16 69.11 -12.85
CA LEU A 126 -31.11 68.07 -11.80
C LEU A 126 -32.18 67.00 -12.02
N LEU A 127 -33.43 67.40 -12.27
CA LEU A 127 -34.52 66.47 -12.60
C LEU A 127 -34.21 65.66 -13.86
N ALA A 128 -33.66 66.30 -14.89
CA ALA A 128 -33.30 65.63 -16.15
C ALA A 128 -32.26 64.52 -15.93
N TYR A 129 -31.27 64.75 -15.07
CA TYR A 129 -30.26 63.75 -14.74
C TYR A 129 -30.77 62.68 -13.79
N GLU A 130 -31.61 63.03 -12.82
CA GLU A 130 -32.29 62.05 -11.96
C GLU A 130 -33.10 61.06 -12.81
N LYS A 131 -33.87 61.57 -13.78
CA LYS A 131 -34.63 60.74 -14.72
C LYS A 131 -33.74 59.95 -15.68
N ALA A 132 -32.60 60.49 -16.11
CA ALA A 132 -31.64 59.76 -16.95
C ALA A 132 -30.90 58.62 -16.20
N CYS A 133 -30.76 58.71 -14.88
CA CYS A 133 -30.16 57.64 -14.07
C CYS A 133 -31.05 56.39 -13.93
N ILE A 134 -32.37 56.53 -14.05
CA ILE A 134 -33.32 55.40 -13.94
C ILE A 134 -33.07 54.33 -15.01
N PRO A 135 -33.12 54.63 -16.33
CA PRO A 135 -32.87 53.63 -17.35
C PRO A 135 -31.43 53.11 -17.33
N LEU A 136 -30.48 53.92 -16.88
CA LEU A 136 -29.09 53.52 -16.72
C LEU A 136 -28.95 52.43 -15.63
N ARG A 137 -29.62 52.57 -14.48
CA ARG A 137 -29.66 51.52 -13.44
C ARG A 137 -30.41 50.27 -13.90
N ALA A 138 -31.55 50.46 -14.58
CA ALA A 138 -32.33 49.35 -15.14
C ALA A 138 -31.50 48.53 -16.13
N TYR A 139 -30.73 49.20 -17.00
CA TYR A 139 -29.85 48.54 -17.97
C TYR A 139 -28.74 47.72 -17.31
N ALA A 140 -28.06 48.26 -16.29
CA ALA A 140 -27.01 47.52 -15.58
C ALA A 140 -27.57 46.24 -14.95
N LYS A 141 -28.76 46.32 -14.35
CA LYS A 141 -29.40 45.19 -13.67
C LYS A 141 -29.65 43.97 -14.58
N GLU A 142 -29.91 44.17 -15.87
CA GLU A 142 -30.09 43.04 -16.81
C GLU A 142 -28.83 42.19 -16.95
N PHE A 143 -27.64 42.75 -16.67
CA PHE A 143 -26.38 42.00 -16.72
C PHE A 143 -26.16 41.11 -15.50
N ASP A 144 -26.94 41.26 -14.41
CA ASP A 144 -26.78 40.45 -13.19
C ASP A 144 -26.97 38.95 -13.45
N VAL A 145 -27.70 38.58 -14.51
CA VAL A 145 -27.82 37.18 -14.98
C VAL A 145 -26.46 36.52 -15.27
N HIS A 146 -25.43 37.33 -15.58
CA HIS A 146 -24.09 36.85 -15.90
C HIS A 146 -23.15 36.76 -14.70
N VAL A 147 -23.58 37.16 -13.49
CA VAL A 147 -22.74 37.13 -12.27
C VAL A 147 -22.23 35.71 -11.98
N ASN A 148 -23.07 34.69 -12.13
CA ASN A 148 -22.65 33.30 -11.92
C ASN A 148 -21.51 32.88 -12.86
N LEU A 149 -21.58 33.30 -14.13
CA LEU A 149 -20.49 33.06 -15.09
C LEU A 149 -19.26 33.90 -14.73
N TYR A 150 -19.45 35.16 -14.35
CA TYR A 150 -18.38 36.07 -13.97
C TYR A 150 -17.59 35.59 -12.75
N SER A 151 -18.26 35.03 -11.75
CA SER A 151 -17.63 34.54 -10.51
C SER A 151 -17.15 33.08 -10.60
N LEU A 152 -17.53 32.33 -11.64
CA LEU A 152 -17.12 30.93 -11.81
C LEU A 152 -15.59 30.79 -11.88
N ILE A 153 -15.01 29.97 -11.00
CA ILE A 153 -13.59 29.59 -11.10
C ILE A 153 -13.47 28.39 -12.04
N ILE A 154 -12.83 28.59 -13.20
CA ILE A 154 -12.74 27.55 -14.25
C ILE A 154 -12.00 26.31 -13.76
N SER A 155 -10.92 26.46 -12.99
CA SER A 155 -10.16 25.32 -12.47
C SER A 155 -11.00 24.38 -11.61
N ASP A 156 -11.89 24.94 -10.79
CA ASP A 156 -12.72 24.16 -9.88
C ASP A 156 -13.89 23.50 -10.63
N TYR A 157 -14.44 24.20 -11.62
CA TYR A 157 -15.40 23.62 -12.56
C TYR A 157 -14.83 22.39 -13.27
N ILE A 158 -13.60 22.48 -13.80
CA ILE A 158 -12.96 21.37 -14.53
C ILE A 158 -12.64 20.20 -13.60
N LYS A 159 -12.17 20.44 -12.37
CA LYS A 159 -11.94 19.37 -11.38
C LYS A 159 -13.22 18.62 -11.04
N ASN A 160 -14.31 19.34 -10.80
CA ASN A 160 -15.61 18.70 -10.52
C ASN A 160 -16.10 17.91 -11.74
N TYR A 161 -15.91 18.46 -12.93
CA TYR A 161 -16.28 17.80 -14.19
C TYR A 161 -15.50 16.49 -14.41
N GLU A 162 -14.21 16.44 -14.03
CA GLU A 162 -13.40 15.23 -14.10
C GLU A 162 -13.92 14.12 -13.18
N ILE A 163 -14.37 14.48 -11.97
CA ILE A 163 -14.95 13.53 -10.99
C ILE A 163 -16.24 12.89 -11.52
N ASP A 164 -17.06 13.64 -12.24
CA ASP A 164 -18.33 13.16 -12.78
C ASP A 164 -18.14 12.04 -13.84
N SER A 165 -16.93 11.88 -14.39
CA SER A 165 -16.56 10.81 -15.34
C SER A 165 -17.56 10.61 -16.49
N LYS A 166 -18.00 11.71 -17.10
CA LYS A 166 -19.00 11.69 -18.17
C LYS A 166 -18.55 10.94 -19.42
N THR A 167 -19.50 10.33 -20.10
CA THR A 167 -19.30 9.63 -21.38
C THR A 167 -18.92 10.59 -22.51
N ALA A 168 -18.31 10.09 -23.59
CA ALA A 168 -17.93 10.93 -24.73
C ALA A 168 -19.12 11.67 -25.37
N ALA A 169 -20.30 11.05 -25.39
CA ALA A 169 -21.52 11.68 -25.90
C ALA A 169 -21.97 12.86 -25.03
N GLU A 170 -21.93 12.71 -23.71
CA GLU A 170 -22.26 13.78 -22.76
C GLU A 170 -21.24 14.92 -22.84
N VAL A 171 -19.94 14.61 -22.94
CA VAL A 171 -18.88 15.62 -23.14
C VAL A 171 -19.11 16.41 -24.41
N LYS A 172 -19.49 15.74 -25.51
CA LYS A 172 -19.82 16.41 -26.77
C LYS A 172 -21.02 17.37 -26.62
N GLU A 173 -22.06 16.96 -25.92
CA GLU A 173 -23.25 17.80 -25.72
C GLU A 173 -22.94 19.00 -24.81
N ASP A 174 -22.15 18.80 -23.76
CA ASP A 174 -21.73 19.87 -22.85
C ASP A 174 -20.85 20.92 -23.55
N ILE A 175 -19.89 20.49 -24.37
CA ILE A 175 -19.07 21.41 -25.18
C ILE A 175 -19.95 22.15 -26.18
N SER A 176 -20.90 21.46 -26.83
CA SER A 176 -21.86 22.07 -27.76
C SER A 176 -22.76 23.09 -27.06
N LEU A 177 -23.17 22.82 -25.81
CA LEU A 177 -23.92 23.76 -24.98
C LEU A 177 -23.09 25.02 -24.70
N HIS A 178 -21.82 24.89 -24.29
CA HIS A 178 -20.97 26.07 -24.08
C HIS A 178 -20.74 26.87 -25.35
N HIS A 179 -20.62 26.23 -26.53
CA HIS A 179 -20.58 26.93 -27.82
C HIS A 179 -21.87 27.71 -28.10
N ARG A 180 -23.05 27.12 -27.84
CA ARG A 180 -24.35 27.81 -27.99
C ARG A 180 -24.45 29.00 -27.05
N LEU A 181 -24.05 28.83 -25.78
CA LEU A 181 -24.07 29.91 -24.78
C LEU A 181 -23.07 31.02 -25.12
N LYS A 182 -21.89 30.68 -25.65
CA LYS A 182 -20.92 31.66 -26.15
C LYS A 182 -21.51 32.48 -27.30
N ARG A 183 -22.13 31.82 -28.29
CA ARG A 183 -22.78 32.50 -29.43
C ARG A 183 -23.93 33.40 -28.97
N SER A 184 -24.73 32.95 -28.00
CA SER A 184 -25.77 33.76 -27.38
C SER A 184 -25.18 35.06 -26.82
N LEU A 185 -24.08 35.01 -26.06
CA LEU A 185 -23.39 36.23 -25.59
C LEU A 185 -22.89 37.11 -26.74
N GLU A 186 -22.34 36.51 -27.80
CA GLU A 186 -21.87 37.22 -29.00
C GLU A 186 -23.01 37.95 -29.72
N GLU A 187 -24.23 37.41 -29.70
CA GLU A 187 -25.40 38.00 -30.37
C GLU A 187 -26.14 39.01 -29.49
N THR A 188 -26.25 38.77 -28.18
CA THR A 188 -27.10 39.59 -27.29
C THR A 188 -26.39 40.79 -26.67
N LEU A 189 -25.09 40.70 -26.38
CA LEU A 189 -24.37 41.79 -25.70
C LEU A 189 -23.86 42.83 -26.72
N PRO A 190 -24.14 44.14 -26.58
CA PRO A 190 -23.54 45.12 -27.47
C PRO A 190 -22.08 45.44 -27.07
N ASN A 191 -21.35 46.11 -27.97
CA ASN A 191 -20.05 46.70 -27.61
C ASN A 191 -20.23 48.03 -26.85
N LEU A 192 -21.27 48.79 -27.21
CA LEU A 192 -21.59 50.10 -26.64
C LEU A 192 -23.09 50.36 -26.77
N ILE A 193 -23.62 51.24 -25.92
CA ILE A 193 -25.01 51.73 -26.00
C ILE A 193 -25.09 53.20 -25.56
N PHE A 194 -26.08 53.92 -26.09
CA PHE A 194 -26.37 55.31 -25.70
C PHE A 194 -27.62 55.37 -24.84
N ILE A 195 -27.54 55.92 -23.64
CA ILE A 195 -28.68 56.06 -22.72
C ILE A 195 -28.77 57.53 -22.29
N GLY A 196 -29.63 58.30 -22.95
CA GLY A 196 -29.76 59.74 -22.73
C GLY A 196 -28.41 60.47 -22.86
N PRO A 197 -27.89 61.13 -21.80
CA PRO A 197 -26.62 61.85 -21.84
C PRO A 197 -25.39 60.94 -21.76
N PHE A 198 -25.55 59.62 -21.60
CA PHE A 198 -24.47 58.68 -21.34
C PHE A 198 -24.13 57.83 -22.57
N TYR A 199 -22.84 57.75 -22.86
CA TYR A 199 -22.22 56.76 -23.74
C TYR A 199 -21.65 55.63 -22.87
N VAL A 200 -22.22 54.43 -22.96
CA VAL A 200 -21.86 53.29 -22.11
C VAL A 200 -21.08 52.26 -22.91
N GLN A 201 -19.85 51.97 -22.48
CA GLN A 201 -18.97 50.97 -23.05
C GLN A 201 -19.11 49.63 -22.31
N ILE A 202 -19.37 48.56 -23.06
CA ILE A 202 -19.62 47.20 -22.53
C ILE A 202 -18.62 46.18 -23.11
N ASP A 203 -17.89 46.58 -24.15
CA ASP A 203 -16.88 45.81 -24.87
C ASP A 203 -15.96 44.99 -23.95
N HIS A 204 -15.44 45.58 -22.89
CA HIS A 204 -14.56 44.89 -21.94
C HIS A 204 -15.26 43.72 -21.23
N LEU A 205 -16.46 43.94 -20.70
CA LEU A 205 -17.23 42.90 -20.01
C LEU A 205 -17.72 41.83 -21.00
N ARG A 206 -18.17 42.25 -22.18
CA ARG A 206 -18.57 41.36 -23.28
C ARG A 206 -17.43 40.42 -23.68
N VAL A 207 -16.25 40.98 -23.99
CA VAL A 207 -15.07 40.19 -24.36
C VAL A 207 -14.64 39.26 -23.22
N PHE A 208 -14.70 39.73 -21.96
CA PHE A 208 -14.39 38.90 -20.80
C PHE A 208 -15.31 37.68 -20.69
N LEU A 209 -16.63 37.86 -20.75
CA LEU A 209 -17.60 36.75 -20.63
C LEU A 209 -17.50 35.76 -21.80
N ILE A 210 -17.30 36.26 -23.03
CA ILE A 210 -17.09 35.42 -24.22
C ILE A 210 -15.81 34.61 -24.10
N ASN A 211 -14.69 35.25 -23.72
CA ASN A 211 -13.42 34.58 -23.52
C ASN A 211 -13.51 33.54 -22.40
N LYS A 212 -14.26 33.84 -21.33
CA LYS A 212 -14.47 32.91 -20.23
C LYS A 212 -15.18 31.63 -20.68
N ARG A 213 -16.20 31.73 -21.54
CA ARG A 213 -16.83 30.56 -22.17
C ARG A 213 -15.87 29.81 -23.10
N GLN A 214 -15.09 30.55 -23.89
CA GLN A 214 -14.07 29.94 -24.76
C GLN A 214 -13.02 29.17 -23.96
N GLU A 215 -12.58 29.69 -22.82
CA GLU A 215 -11.62 29.05 -21.95
C GLU A 215 -12.18 27.76 -21.34
N ILE A 216 -13.46 27.77 -20.91
CA ILE A 216 -14.15 26.54 -20.46
C ILE A 216 -14.18 25.50 -21.58
N ILE A 217 -14.55 25.89 -22.81
CA ILE A 217 -14.56 24.99 -23.98
C ILE A 217 -13.17 24.37 -24.21
N ASN A 218 -12.12 25.21 -24.24
CA ASN A 218 -10.76 24.74 -24.45
C ASN A 218 -10.33 23.78 -23.34
N LYS A 219 -10.63 24.10 -22.07
CA LYS A 219 -10.27 23.22 -20.94
C LYS A 219 -11.01 21.89 -20.93
N LEU A 220 -12.27 21.87 -21.36
CA LEU A 220 -13.01 20.62 -21.52
C LEU A 220 -12.43 19.75 -22.65
N LEU A 221 -12.01 20.37 -23.76
CA LEU A 221 -11.32 19.68 -24.85
C LEU A 221 -9.94 19.17 -24.43
N ASP A 222 -9.16 19.98 -23.71
CA ASP A 222 -7.86 19.60 -23.14
C ASP A 222 -8.01 18.37 -22.24
N LEU A 223 -8.99 18.40 -21.32
CA LEU A 223 -9.28 17.30 -20.39
C LEU A 223 -9.68 16.03 -21.13
N PHE A 224 -10.59 16.13 -22.11
CA PHE A 224 -11.02 14.99 -22.90
C PHE A 224 -9.86 14.42 -23.73
N SER A 225 -9.05 15.27 -24.35
CA SER A 225 -7.84 14.86 -25.08
C SER A 225 -6.85 14.12 -24.19
N ALA A 226 -6.60 14.61 -22.97
CA ALA A 226 -5.72 13.95 -22.01
C ALA A 226 -6.24 12.56 -21.61
N ARG A 227 -7.55 12.43 -21.37
CA ARG A 227 -8.19 11.15 -21.07
C ARG A 227 -8.05 10.15 -22.22
N MET A 228 -8.25 10.62 -23.46
CA MET A 228 -8.11 9.78 -24.64
C MET A 228 -6.65 9.35 -24.87
N LYS A 229 -5.69 10.27 -24.65
CA LYS A 229 -4.25 9.97 -24.69
C LYS A 229 -3.91 8.82 -23.73
N GLN A 230 -4.30 8.95 -22.45
CA GLN A 230 -4.06 7.90 -21.46
C GLN A 230 -4.66 6.55 -21.89
N SER A 231 -5.89 6.56 -22.39
CA SER A 231 -6.58 5.35 -22.83
C SER A 231 -5.87 4.63 -23.99
N ILE A 232 -5.29 5.38 -24.93
CA ILE A 232 -4.48 4.82 -26.03
C ILE A 232 -3.11 4.34 -25.53
N GLU A 233 -2.46 5.07 -24.63
CA GLU A 233 -1.19 4.65 -24.04
C GLU A 233 -1.32 3.32 -23.30
N ASP A 234 -2.38 3.15 -22.49
CA ASP A 234 -2.68 1.91 -21.79
C ASP A 234 -2.91 0.76 -22.78
N LEU A 235 -3.68 1.01 -23.84
CA LEU A 235 -3.93 0.03 -24.91
C LEU A 235 -2.62 -0.37 -25.64
N LEU A 236 -1.76 0.59 -25.96
CA LEU A 236 -0.46 0.34 -26.57
C LEU A 236 0.45 -0.47 -25.65
N GLN A 237 0.38 -0.23 -24.33
CA GLN A 237 1.15 -1.00 -23.36
C GLN A 237 0.72 -2.47 -23.33
N GLU A 238 -0.58 -2.76 -23.39
CA GLU A 238 -1.08 -4.14 -23.49
C GLU A 238 -0.59 -4.84 -24.76
N TYR A 239 -0.60 -4.17 -25.91
CA TYR A 239 -0.02 -4.71 -27.14
C TYR A 239 1.49 -4.96 -27.02
N LYS A 240 2.24 -4.04 -26.41
CA LYS A 240 3.68 -4.19 -26.15
C LYS A 240 3.96 -5.40 -25.26
N ASN A 241 3.15 -5.63 -24.22
CA ASN A 241 3.30 -6.79 -23.34
C ASN A 241 3.18 -8.11 -24.11
N VAL A 242 2.23 -8.21 -25.05
CA VAL A 242 2.09 -9.39 -25.93
C VAL A 242 3.34 -9.57 -26.80
N MET A 243 3.86 -8.50 -27.42
CA MET A 243 5.06 -8.59 -28.25
C MET A 243 6.31 -8.99 -27.46
N VAL A 244 6.49 -8.47 -26.24
CA VAL A 244 7.62 -8.84 -25.37
C VAL A 244 7.55 -10.33 -25.05
N LYS A 245 6.37 -10.85 -24.71
CA LYS A 245 6.19 -12.27 -24.41
C LYS A 245 6.40 -13.17 -25.64
N LEU A 246 6.02 -12.72 -26.83
CA LEU A 246 6.32 -13.41 -28.10
C LEU A 246 7.82 -13.44 -28.46
N ALA A 247 8.62 -12.53 -27.91
CA ALA A 247 10.06 -12.46 -28.17
C ALA A 247 10.90 -13.27 -27.18
N VAL A 248 10.28 -13.91 -26.18
CA VAL A 248 10.98 -14.74 -25.18
C VAL A 248 11.58 -15.96 -25.87
N LYS A 249 12.85 -16.24 -25.55
CA LYS A 249 13.53 -17.46 -26.02
C LYS A 249 13.16 -18.62 -25.10
N PRO A 250 12.78 -19.79 -25.64
CA PRO A 250 12.51 -20.95 -24.83
C PRO A 250 13.79 -21.46 -24.16
N GLU A 251 13.66 -21.93 -22.93
CA GLU A 251 14.78 -22.48 -22.15
C GLU A 251 14.75 -24.01 -22.14
N SER A 252 13.56 -24.58 -22.38
CA SER A 252 13.33 -26.02 -22.42
C SER A 252 12.18 -26.35 -23.38
N ILE A 253 11.97 -27.65 -23.64
CA ILE A 253 10.84 -28.11 -24.45
C ILE A 253 9.50 -27.81 -23.76
N GLU A 254 9.43 -27.95 -22.44
CA GLU A 254 8.24 -27.61 -21.65
C GLU A 254 7.84 -26.15 -21.89
N HIS A 255 8.83 -25.24 -21.86
CA HIS A 255 8.61 -23.82 -22.14
C HIS A 255 8.13 -23.57 -23.58
N ILE A 256 8.60 -24.35 -24.58
CA ILE A 256 8.07 -24.25 -25.96
C ILE A 256 6.58 -24.57 -26.02
N PHE A 257 6.15 -25.65 -25.36
CA PHE A 257 4.74 -26.04 -25.32
C PHE A 257 3.90 -25.01 -24.57
N GLU A 258 4.37 -24.51 -23.43
CA GLU A 258 3.71 -23.42 -22.69
C GLU A 258 3.54 -22.14 -23.53
N ILE A 259 4.57 -21.76 -24.29
CA ILE A 259 4.50 -20.62 -25.21
C ILE A 259 3.45 -20.88 -26.30
N ARG A 260 3.42 -22.08 -26.89
CA ARG A 260 2.43 -22.44 -27.94
C ARG A 260 1.00 -22.43 -27.40
N ASP A 261 0.75 -23.05 -26.26
CA ASP A 261 -0.56 -23.06 -25.60
C ASP A 261 -1.03 -21.62 -25.32
N TRP A 262 -0.12 -20.75 -24.86
CA TRP A 262 -0.43 -19.33 -24.71
C TRP A 262 -0.67 -18.64 -26.05
N MET A 263 0.11 -18.94 -27.09
CA MET A 263 -0.06 -18.37 -28.44
C MET A 263 -1.43 -18.68 -29.03
N GLU A 264 -2.04 -19.82 -28.72
CA GLU A 264 -3.41 -20.15 -29.13
C GLU A 264 -4.46 -19.17 -28.56
N THR A 265 -4.16 -18.51 -27.45
CA THR A 265 -5.04 -17.51 -26.81
C THR A 265 -4.91 -16.11 -27.41
N ILE A 266 -3.82 -15.83 -28.15
CA ILE A 266 -3.52 -14.51 -28.72
C ILE A 266 -4.63 -13.98 -29.65
N PRO A 267 -5.23 -14.78 -30.57
CA PRO A 267 -6.29 -14.28 -31.43
C PRO A 267 -7.49 -13.71 -30.67
N MET A 268 -7.85 -14.33 -29.54
CA MET A 268 -8.95 -13.86 -28.70
C MET A 268 -8.59 -12.58 -27.94
N SER A 269 -7.39 -12.51 -27.36
CA SER A 269 -6.96 -11.32 -26.64
C SER A 269 -6.76 -10.12 -27.57
N VAL A 270 -6.10 -10.31 -28.72
CA VAL A 270 -5.90 -9.26 -29.73
C VAL A 270 -7.23 -8.77 -30.27
N LYS A 271 -8.21 -9.65 -30.51
CA LYS A 271 -9.54 -9.22 -30.94
C LYS A 271 -10.24 -8.33 -29.90
N SER A 272 -10.13 -8.65 -28.62
CA SER A 272 -10.69 -7.82 -27.54
C SER A 272 -10.03 -6.43 -27.47
N LEU A 273 -8.70 -6.37 -27.66
CA LEU A 273 -7.96 -5.12 -27.74
C LEU A 273 -8.34 -4.31 -28.99
N GLU A 274 -8.57 -4.97 -30.12
CA GLU A 274 -9.02 -4.33 -31.37
C GLU A 274 -10.42 -3.72 -31.23
N GLU A 275 -11.35 -4.41 -30.57
CA GLU A 275 -12.69 -3.89 -30.25
C GLU A 275 -12.62 -2.67 -29.31
N THR A 276 -11.70 -2.70 -28.34
CA THR A 276 -11.42 -1.56 -27.46
C THR A 276 -10.84 -0.38 -28.22
N CYS A 277 -9.88 -0.63 -29.13
CA CYS A 277 -9.33 0.37 -30.03
C CYS A 277 -10.43 1.04 -30.85
N LYS A 278 -11.31 0.26 -31.49
CA LYS A 278 -12.44 0.77 -32.29
C LYS A 278 -13.37 1.68 -31.48
N ARG A 279 -13.66 1.32 -30.22
CA ARG A 279 -14.45 2.15 -29.31
C ARG A 279 -13.75 3.49 -29.03
N TYR A 280 -12.47 3.48 -28.68
CA TYR A 280 -11.73 4.73 -28.45
C TYR A 280 -11.65 5.61 -29.71
N LEU A 281 -11.50 5.03 -30.90
CA LEU A 281 -11.52 5.79 -32.14
C LEU A 281 -12.85 6.52 -32.36
N LEU A 282 -14.00 5.91 -32.02
CA LEU A 282 -15.30 6.57 -32.05
C LEU A 282 -15.39 7.71 -31.03
N GLU A 283 -14.75 7.58 -29.86
CA GLU A 283 -14.69 8.65 -28.87
C GLU A 283 -13.81 9.82 -29.33
N TYR A 284 -12.71 9.55 -30.06
CA TYR A 284 -11.88 10.58 -30.70
C TYR A 284 -12.65 11.45 -31.70
N ASP A 285 -13.73 10.96 -32.31
CA ASP A 285 -14.56 11.75 -33.24
C ASP A 285 -15.16 13.00 -32.57
N VAL A 286 -15.23 13.04 -31.24
CA VAL A 286 -15.62 14.25 -30.48
C VAL A 286 -14.59 15.36 -30.68
N LEU A 287 -13.29 15.05 -30.65
CA LEU A 287 -12.22 16.04 -30.87
C LEU A 287 -12.22 16.50 -32.32
N ASP A 288 -12.40 15.58 -33.27
CA ASP A 288 -12.49 15.90 -34.70
C ASP A 288 -13.71 16.78 -35.00
N HIS A 289 -14.85 16.55 -34.32
CA HIS A 289 -16.06 17.37 -34.46
C HIS A 289 -15.83 18.85 -34.10
N PHE A 290 -15.00 19.12 -33.10
CA PHE A 290 -14.66 20.48 -32.66
C PHE A 290 -13.37 21.02 -33.28
N TRP A 291 -12.80 20.31 -34.26
CA TRP A 291 -11.53 20.65 -34.91
C TRP A 291 -10.38 20.86 -33.92
N TYR A 292 -10.37 20.08 -32.84
CA TYR A 292 -9.32 20.13 -31.84
C TYR A 292 -8.06 19.45 -32.38
N ALA A 293 -6.95 20.19 -32.45
CA ALA A 293 -5.70 19.69 -32.97
C ALA A 293 -5.00 18.79 -31.93
N LEU A 294 -4.83 17.51 -32.27
CA LEU A 294 -4.02 16.59 -31.49
C LEU A 294 -2.53 16.93 -31.60
N GLY A 295 -1.78 16.67 -30.53
CA GLY A 295 -0.31 16.66 -30.60
C GLY A 295 0.19 15.56 -31.55
N ASN A 296 1.36 15.77 -32.15
CA ASN A 296 1.93 14.81 -33.10
C ASN A 296 2.10 13.40 -32.47
N GLU A 297 2.56 13.34 -31.22
CA GLU A 297 2.72 12.08 -30.49
C GLU A 297 1.38 11.36 -30.31
N ASP A 298 0.35 12.07 -29.86
CA ASP A 298 -0.99 11.49 -29.63
C ASP A 298 -1.61 11.00 -30.94
N PHE A 299 -1.40 11.74 -32.03
CA PHE A 299 -1.81 11.37 -33.37
C PHE A 299 -1.09 10.10 -33.85
N GLU A 300 0.24 10.05 -33.71
CA GLU A 300 1.05 8.87 -34.04
C GLU A 300 0.61 7.65 -33.24
N ASN A 301 0.42 7.79 -31.92
CA ASN A 301 -0.04 6.73 -31.03
C ASN A 301 -1.42 6.19 -31.43
N LYS A 302 -2.37 7.07 -31.79
CA LYS A 302 -3.70 6.68 -32.31
C LYS A 302 -3.58 5.76 -33.53
N TRP A 303 -2.72 6.09 -34.48
CA TRP A 303 -2.52 5.29 -35.69
C TRP A 303 -1.68 4.04 -35.45
N GLU A 304 -0.72 4.12 -34.53
CA GLU A 304 0.07 2.97 -34.15
C GLU A 304 -0.83 1.88 -33.57
N ALA A 305 -1.74 2.26 -32.66
CA ALA A 305 -2.70 1.35 -32.01
C ALA A 305 -3.54 0.55 -33.03
N ILE A 306 -3.90 1.16 -34.16
CA ILE A 306 -4.62 0.50 -35.27
C ILE A 306 -3.75 -0.56 -35.97
N GLY A 307 -2.45 -0.30 -36.09
CA GLY A 307 -1.50 -1.18 -36.77
C GLY A 307 -0.99 -2.35 -35.92
N TRP A 308 -1.09 -2.26 -34.58
CA TRP A 308 -0.55 -3.28 -33.66
C TRP A 308 -1.10 -4.70 -33.85
N PRO A 309 -2.41 -4.93 -34.07
CA PRO A 309 -2.93 -6.27 -34.31
C PRO A 309 -2.20 -6.99 -35.45
N LEU A 310 -1.99 -6.32 -36.59
CA LEU A 310 -1.28 -6.91 -37.72
C LEU A 310 0.18 -7.22 -37.36
N ARG A 311 0.86 -6.32 -36.65
CA ARG A 311 2.25 -6.53 -36.20
C ARG A 311 2.37 -7.74 -35.27
N ILE A 312 1.41 -7.92 -34.36
CA ILE A 312 1.36 -9.08 -33.46
C ILE A 312 1.18 -10.36 -34.26
N TYR A 313 0.23 -10.41 -35.21
CA TYR A 313 0.04 -11.62 -36.03
C TYR A 313 1.26 -11.95 -36.88
N GLN A 314 1.93 -10.95 -37.45
CA GLN A 314 3.20 -11.15 -38.16
C GLN A 314 4.29 -11.71 -37.23
N GLN A 315 4.35 -11.23 -35.98
CA GLN A 315 5.30 -11.75 -35.00
C GLN A 315 4.95 -13.16 -34.52
N VAL A 316 3.66 -13.50 -34.42
CA VAL A 316 3.19 -14.87 -34.14
C VAL A 316 3.69 -15.84 -35.21
N ASP A 317 3.60 -15.48 -36.50
CA ASP A 317 4.11 -16.31 -37.60
C ASP A 317 5.63 -16.51 -37.54
N VAL A 318 6.37 -15.47 -37.13
CA VAL A 318 7.82 -15.54 -36.93
C VAL A 318 8.16 -16.43 -35.73
N ALA A 319 7.45 -16.24 -34.61
CA ALA A 319 7.64 -17.03 -33.40
C ALA A 319 7.31 -18.50 -33.62
N ASP A 320 6.23 -18.84 -34.33
CA ASP A 320 5.85 -20.21 -34.64
C ASP A 320 6.94 -20.94 -35.43
N LYS A 321 7.53 -20.29 -36.44
CA LYS A 321 8.67 -20.84 -37.19
C LYS A 321 9.89 -21.05 -36.30
N PHE A 322 10.24 -20.05 -35.48
CA PHE A 322 11.36 -20.14 -34.55
C PHE A 322 11.19 -21.26 -33.52
N LEU A 323 9.99 -21.41 -32.96
CA LEU A 323 9.68 -22.46 -31.98
C LEU A 323 9.76 -23.86 -32.60
N LYS A 324 9.41 -24.03 -33.89
CA LYS A 324 9.59 -25.30 -34.62
C LYS A 324 11.06 -25.66 -34.80
N GLU A 325 11.91 -24.68 -35.11
CA GLU A 325 13.36 -24.89 -35.22
C GLU A 325 13.98 -25.26 -33.85
N GLU A 326 13.58 -24.56 -32.79
CA GLU A 326 14.03 -24.85 -31.43
C GLU A 326 13.53 -26.21 -30.93
N GLU A 327 12.31 -26.60 -31.26
CA GLU A 327 11.77 -27.94 -30.94
C GLU A 327 12.65 -29.04 -31.54
N GLU A 328 13.07 -28.91 -32.80
CA GLU A 328 13.99 -29.88 -33.42
C GLU A 328 15.35 -29.91 -32.72
N ARG A 329 15.86 -28.75 -32.29
CA ARG A 329 17.11 -28.65 -31.50
C ARG A 329 16.98 -29.38 -30.16
N TYR A 330 15.89 -29.15 -29.42
CA TYR A 330 15.64 -29.83 -28.15
C TYR A 330 15.37 -31.32 -28.33
N TYR A 331 14.78 -31.75 -29.44
CA TYR A 331 14.62 -33.17 -29.75
C TYR A 331 15.98 -33.87 -29.94
N LYS A 332 16.93 -33.23 -30.65
CA LYS A 332 18.30 -33.76 -30.78
C LYS A 332 19.02 -33.82 -29.43
N LEU A 333 18.83 -32.82 -28.57
CA LEU A 333 19.37 -32.81 -27.22
C LEU A 333 18.79 -33.95 -26.38
N GLN A 334 17.48 -34.17 -26.43
CA GLN A 334 16.77 -35.26 -25.77
C GLN A 334 17.37 -36.63 -26.15
N LEU A 335 17.61 -36.89 -27.45
CA LEU A 335 18.22 -38.15 -27.88
C LEU A 335 19.64 -38.34 -27.31
N ASN A 336 20.42 -37.27 -27.22
CA ASN A 336 21.75 -37.30 -26.62
C ASN A 336 21.69 -37.53 -25.11
N ASP A 337 20.73 -36.92 -24.42
CA ASP A 337 20.50 -37.09 -22.99
C ASP A 337 20.04 -38.52 -22.65
N GLU A 338 19.18 -39.11 -23.49
CA GLU A 338 18.78 -40.52 -23.39
C GLU A 338 19.97 -41.47 -23.57
N PHE A 339 20.84 -41.21 -24.55
CA PHE A 339 22.08 -41.98 -24.73
C PHE A 339 23.00 -41.86 -23.51
N THR A 340 23.20 -40.64 -23.01
CA THR A 340 24.03 -40.35 -21.84
C THR A 340 23.48 -41.02 -20.57
N LEU A 341 22.16 -41.04 -20.40
CA LEU A 341 21.54 -41.73 -19.27
C LEU A 341 21.75 -43.25 -19.36
N ASN A 342 21.65 -43.84 -20.54
CA ASN A 342 21.95 -45.27 -20.72
C ASN A 342 23.41 -45.60 -20.37
N ASP A 343 24.38 -44.82 -20.83
CA ASP A 343 25.80 -44.99 -20.47
C ASP A 343 26.04 -44.83 -18.95
N ARG A 344 25.32 -43.88 -18.32
CA ARG A 344 25.35 -43.71 -16.87
C ARG A 344 24.73 -44.91 -16.14
N ILE A 345 23.65 -45.50 -16.66
CA ILE A 345 23.06 -46.74 -16.13
C ILE A 345 24.05 -47.91 -16.23
N ASP A 346 24.77 -48.06 -17.34
CA ASP A 346 25.79 -49.10 -17.51
C ASP A 346 26.96 -48.92 -16.54
N THR A 347 27.40 -47.67 -16.34
CA THR A 347 28.42 -47.31 -15.35
C THR A 347 27.96 -47.63 -13.93
N LEU A 348 26.74 -47.25 -13.56
CA LEU A 348 26.14 -47.57 -12.26
C LEU A 348 25.99 -49.07 -12.07
N THR A 349 25.60 -49.80 -13.12
CA THR A 349 25.52 -51.27 -13.09
C THR A 349 26.88 -51.89 -12.79
N THR A 350 27.94 -51.41 -13.44
CA THR A 350 29.32 -51.88 -13.19
C THR A 350 29.77 -51.57 -11.75
N GLN A 351 29.44 -50.38 -11.23
CA GLN A 351 29.72 -50.01 -9.84
C GLN A 351 28.98 -50.93 -8.85
N VAL A 352 27.69 -51.20 -9.07
CA VAL A 352 26.90 -52.14 -8.24
C VAL A 352 27.52 -53.53 -8.22
N VAL A 353 27.91 -54.06 -9.39
CA VAL A 353 28.57 -55.36 -9.48
C VAL A 353 29.86 -55.36 -8.65
N SER A 354 30.67 -54.31 -8.72
CA SER A 354 31.89 -54.20 -7.90
C SER A 354 31.61 -54.16 -6.40
N MET A 355 30.54 -53.45 -6.00
CA MET A 355 30.13 -53.28 -4.60
C MET A 355 29.48 -54.53 -4.01
N SER A 356 28.91 -55.39 -4.85
CA SER A 356 28.38 -56.69 -4.43
C SER A 356 29.48 -57.61 -3.85
N GLY A 357 30.75 -57.32 -4.16
CA GLY A 357 31.93 -58.01 -3.64
C GLY A 357 32.42 -57.50 -2.27
N TYR A 358 31.80 -56.48 -1.67
CA TYR A 358 32.21 -55.98 -0.36
C TYR A 358 31.92 -56.99 0.75
N ARG A 359 32.95 -57.32 1.54
CA ARG A 359 32.89 -58.37 2.58
C ARG A 359 33.59 -58.01 3.90
N ASP A 360 34.35 -56.93 3.90
CA ASP A 360 35.24 -56.57 5.01
C ASP A 360 34.55 -55.63 6.00
N VAL A 361 34.27 -56.13 7.21
CA VAL A 361 33.61 -55.36 8.29
C VAL A 361 34.47 -54.20 8.77
N SER A 362 35.81 -54.28 8.67
CA SER A 362 36.70 -53.19 9.12
C SER A 362 36.57 -51.93 8.25
N LYS A 363 36.11 -52.07 7.01
CA LYS A 363 35.92 -50.98 6.04
C LYS A 363 34.46 -50.50 5.94
N THR A 364 33.64 -50.84 6.92
CA THR A 364 32.19 -50.55 6.92
C THR A 364 31.88 -49.07 6.60
N HIS A 365 32.61 -48.12 7.19
CA HIS A 365 32.39 -46.69 6.93
C HIS A 365 32.76 -46.27 5.50
N GLU A 366 33.85 -46.79 4.96
CA GLU A 366 34.28 -46.52 3.57
C GLU A 366 33.26 -47.07 2.57
N TYR A 367 32.85 -48.33 2.75
CA TYR A 367 31.83 -48.96 1.90
C TYR A 367 30.48 -48.24 1.98
N ALA A 368 30.05 -47.84 3.17
CA ALA A 368 28.82 -47.06 3.33
C ALA A 368 28.89 -45.69 2.64
N GLN A 369 30.06 -45.04 2.61
CA GLN A 369 30.25 -43.77 1.91
C GLN A 369 30.14 -43.94 0.39
N GLU A 370 30.82 -44.93 -0.18
CA GLU A 370 30.74 -45.21 -1.62
C GLU A 370 29.33 -45.64 -2.04
N ILE A 371 28.66 -46.47 -1.23
CA ILE A 371 27.28 -46.86 -1.48
C ILE A 371 26.32 -45.66 -1.39
N ARG A 372 26.53 -44.72 -0.45
CA ARG A 372 25.77 -43.47 -0.41
C ARG A 372 25.95 -42.64 -1.70
N LYS A 373 27.17 -42.54 -2.23
CA LYS A 373 27.44 -41.83 -3.50
C LYS A 373 26.71 -42.49 -4.66
N VAL A 374 26.83 -43.82 -4.81
CA VAL A 374 26.18 -44.55 -5.90
C VAL A 374 24.66 -44.53 -5.78
N TRP A 375 24.12 -44.69 -4.57
CA TRP A 375 22.67 -44.57 -4.33
C TRP A 375 22.14 -43.19 -4.70
N LYS A 376 22.86 -42.12 -4.33
CA LYS A 376 22.50 -40.75 -4.72
C LYS A 376 22.52 -40.61 -6.25
N ALA A 377 23.57 -41.07 -6.91
CA ALA A 377 23.69 -41.01 -8.36
C ALA A 377 22.60 -41.82 -9.09
N MET A 378 22.14 -42.94 -8.53
CA MET A 378 20.98 -43.69 -9.05
C MET A 378 19.67 -42.92 -8.91
N LYS A 379 19.46 -42.23 -7.79
CA LYS A 379 18.25 -41.43 -7.57
C LYS A 379 18.18 -40.23 -8.51
N GLU A 380 19.30 -39.52 -8.68
CA GLU A 380 19.43 -38.47 -9.69
C GLU A 380 19.16 -39.01 -11.11
N ALA A 381 19.70 -40.19 -11.45
CA ALA A 381 19.44 -40.83 -12.74
C ALA A 381 17.97 -41.24 -12.91
N GLN A 382 17.30 -41.66 -11.83
CA GLN A 382 15.89 -42.02 -11.84
C GLN A 382 15.00 -40.80 -12.08
N GLU A 383 15.27 -39.69 -11.40
CA GLU A 383 14.57 -38.41 -11.59
C GLU A 383 14.78 -37.88 -13.00
N PHE A 384 16.02 -37.94 -13.50
CA PHE A 384 16.33 -37.54 -14.88
C PHE A 384 15.62 -38.43 -15.91
N GLY A 385 15.57 -39.75 -15.70
CA GLY A 385 14.83 -40.67 -16.56
C GLY A 385 13.33 -40.37 -16.61
N GLN A 386 12.73 -40.01 -15.47
CA GLN A 386 11.32 -39.58 -15.41
C GLN A 386 11.08 -38.30 -16.22
N LEU A 387 11.99 -37.31 -16.11
CA LEU A 387 11.94 -36.10 -16.92
C LEU A 387 12.02 -36.42 -18.42
N LEU A 388 12.98 -37.26 -18.82
CA LEU A 388 13.10 -37.67 -20.23
C LEU A 388 11.84 -38.38 -20.72
N ASN A 389 11.22 -39.24 -19.91
CA ASN A 389 9.96 -39.90 -20.27
C ASN A 389 8.78 -38.92 -20.39
N GLN A 390 8.74 -37.85 -19.59
CA GLN A 390 7.75 -36.78 -19.74
C GLN A 390 7.96 -36.01 -21.05
N ARG A 391 9.22 -35.68 -21.38
CA ARG A 391 9.58 -35.01 -22.64
C ARG A 391 9.25 -35.86 -23.87
N GLN A 392 9.49 -37.17 -23.82
CA GLN A 392 9.08 -38.09 -24.89
C GLN A 392 7.59 -37.97 -25.21
N LYS A 393 6.72 -37.84 -24.18
CA LYS A 393 5.27 -37.61 -24.40
C LYS A 393 5.00 -36.29 -25.10
N MET A 394 5.69 -35.22 -24.70
CA MET A 394 5.53 -33.89 -25.33
C MET A 394 5.91 -33.91 -26.80
N PHE A 395 7.02 -34.58 -27.17
CA PHE A 395 7.42 -34.78 -28.56
C PHE A 395 6.52 -35.75 -29.36
N GLY A 396 5.50 -36.35 -28.73
CA GLY A 396 4.68 -37.40 -29.35
C GLY A 396 5.45 -38.68 -29.66
N ALA A 397 6.62 -38.87 -29.03
CA ALA A 397 7.44 -40.06 -29.17
C ALA A 397 6.92 -41.20 -28.28
N GLN A 398 7.27 -42.44 -28.62
CA GLN A 398 6.99 -43.59 -27.76
C GLN A 398 7.78 -43.46 -26.45
N VAL A 399 7.09 -43.55 -25.31
CA VAL A 399 7.73 -43.52 -24.00
C VAL A 399 8.47 -44.83 -23.76
N VAL A 400 9.77 -44.75 -23.54
CA VAL A 400 10.62 -45.92 -23.24
C VAL A 400 11.00 -45.88 -21.76
N PRO A 401 10.38 -46.71 -20.90
CA PRO A 401 10.70 -46.71 -19.48
C PRO A 401 12.11 -47.25 -19.23
N PHE A 402 12.83 -46.63 -18.30
CA PHE A 402 14.15 -47.08 -17.85
C PHE A 402 14.03 -48.24 -16.84
N ASP A 403 13.44 -49.35 -17.29
CA ASP A 403 13.17 -50.52 -16.44
C ASP A 403 14.44 -51.14 -15.86
N ASN A 404 15.53 -51.12 -16.61
CA ASN A 404 16.85 -51.59 -16.16
C ASN A 404 17.34 -50.81 -14.93
N LEU A 405 17.20 -49.48 -14.92
CA LEU A 405 17.56 -48.65 -13.78
C LEU A 405 16.63 -48.92 -12.58
N THR A 406 15.33 -49.07 -12.83
CA THR A 406 14.35 -49.37 -11.77
C THR A 406 14.65 -50.71 -11.11
N LYS A 407 15.02 -51.72 -11.92
CA LYS A 407 15.46 -53.03 -11.44
C LYS A 407 16.76 -52.93 -10.65
N LEU A 408 17.77 -52.22 -11.18
CA LEU A 408 19.06 -52.01 -10.52
C LEU A 408 18.91 -51.35 -9.13
N ILE A 409 18.06 -50.33 -9.01
CA ILE A 409 17.78 -49.65 -7.73
C ILE A 409 17.18 -50.63 -6.72
N LYS A 410 16.21 -51.45 -7.14
CA LYS A 410 15.57 -52.46 -6.27
C LYS A 410 16.56 -53.53 -5.82
N GLU A 411 17.45 -53.98 -6.71
CA GLU A 411 18.47 -54.98 -6.41
C GLU A 411 19.59 -54.42 -5.52
N PHE A 412 19.91 -53.13 -5.64
CA PHE A 412 20.95 -52.47 -4.85
C PHE A 412 20.47 -51.97 -3.47
N GLU A 413 19.18 -51.74 -3.30
CA GLU A 413 18.58 -51.23 -2.05
C GLU A 413 18.95 -52.06 -0.79
N PRO A 414 18.93 -53.41 -0.81
CA PRO A 414 19.39 -54.22 0.32
C PRO A 414 20.84 -53.95 0.71
N TYR A 415 21.75 -53.77 -0.26
CA TYR A 415 23.17 -53.48 -0.01
C TYR A 415 23.33 -52.09 0.62
N LYS A 416 22.59 -51.10 0.11
CA LYS A 416 22.49 -49.77 0.72
C LYS A 416 22.07 -49.86 2.18
N ASN A 417 20.98 -50.57 2.45
CA ASN A 417 20.45 -50.66 3.80
C ASN A 417 21.44 -51.38 4.72
N LEU A 418 22.12 -52.43 4.26
CA LEU A 418 23.13 -53.13 5.05
C LEU A 418 24.28 -52.24 5.48
N TRP A 419 25.02 -51.67 4.52
CA TRP A 419 26.26 -50.96 4.82
C TRP A 419 26.02 -49.63 5.51
N ILE A 420 24.93 -48.92 5.17
CA ILE A 420 24.58 -47.69 5.87
C ILE A 420 24.14 -47.99 7.30
N THR A 421 23.27 -48.97 7.52
CA THR A 421 22.85 -49.32 8.89
C THR A 421 24.02 -49.87 9.71
N ALA A 422 24.95 -50.62 9.11
CA ALA A 422 26.17 -51.07 9.77
C ALA A 422 27.08 -49.89 10.16
N SER A 423 27.32 -48.94 9.25
CA SER A 423 28.11 -47.74 9.52
C SER A 423 27.44 -46.84 10.57
N ASP A 424 26.11 -46.70 10.50
CA ASP A 424 25.38 -45.88 11.46
C ASP A 424 25.39 -46.53 12.83
N TRP A 425 25.26 -47.86 12.92
CA TRP A 425 25.44 -48.62 14.16
C TRP A 425 26.82 -48.38 14.78
N LEU A 426 27.90 -48.59 14.03
CA LEU A 426 29.27 -48.44 14.57
C LEU A 426 29.50 -47.02 15.13
N ARG A 427 29.08 -45.99 14.39
CA ARG A 427 29.18 -44.60 14.82
C ARG A 427 28.29 -44.32 16.04
N SER A 428 27.06 -44.78 16.03
CA SER A 428 26.12 -44.57 17.15
C SER A 428 26.59 -45.30 18.39
N HIS A 429 27.10 -46.52 18.26
CA HIS A 429 27.66 -47.30 19.35
C HIS A 429 28.89 -46.62 19.95
N GLU A 430 29.85 -46.19 19.14
CA GLU A 430 31.00 -45.38 19.59
C GLU A 430 30.53 -44.10 20.31
N MET A 431 29.57 -43.38 19.72
CA MET A 431 28.99 -42.18 20.32
C MET A 431 28.32 -42.46 21.67
N TRP A 432 27.59 -43.57 21.82
CA TRP A 432 26.91 -43.90 23.06
C TRP A 432 27.85 -44.43 24.14
N MET A 433 28.94 -45.09 23.76
CA MET A 433 29.94 -45.64 24.67
C MET A 433 30.92 -44.59 25.15
N ASP A 434 31.44 -43.77 24.24
CA ASP A 434 32.65 -42.96 24.47
C ASP A 434 32.35 -41.47 24.67
N ASN A 435 31.13 -41.00 24.39
CA ASN A 435 30.74 -39.65 24.81
C ASN A 435 30.38 -39.61 26.30
N LEU A 436 30.46 -38.39 26.84
CA LEU A 436 29.97 -38.08 28.18
C LEU A 436 28.51 -38.52 28.32
N ILE A 437 28.22 -39.29 29.37
CA ILE A 437 26.90 -39.91 29.56
C ILE A 437 25.78 -38.85 29.65
N VAL A 438 26.10 -37.64 30.10
CA VAL A 438 25.19 -36.49 30.16
C VAL A 438 24.72 -36.05 28.77
N ASN A 439 25.59 -36.18 27.76
CA ASN A 439 25.33 -35.77 26.38
C ASN A 439 24.66 -36.87 25.54
N VAL A 440 24.54 -38.09 26.06
CA VAL A 440 23.90 -39.21 25.37
C VAL A 440 22.39 -39.14 25.55
N ASP A 441 21.66 -39.15 24.43
CA ASP A 441 20.20 -39.08 24.47
C ASP A 441 19.52 -40.43 24.76
N ALA A 442 19.41 -40.77 26.04
CA ALA A 442 18.91 -42.06 26.50
C ALA A 442 17.50 -42.43 26.00
N GLU A 443 16.64 -41.45 25.67
CA GLU A 443 15.27 -41.71 25.20
C GLU A 443 15.22 -42.18 23.74
N THR A 444 16.17 -41.75 22.91
CA THR A 444 16.19 -42.06 21.46
C THR A 444 17.03 -43.29 21.11
N VAL A 445 17.90 -43.74 22.03
CA VAL A 445 18.76 -44.92 21.85
C VAL A 445 17.93 -46.18 21.63
N GLU A 446 16.94 -46.48 22.49
CA GLU A 446 16.17 -47.73 22.41
C GLU A 446 15.43 -47.89 21.07
N GLY A 447 14.79 -46.81 20.59
CA GLY A 447 14.11 -46.79 19.31
C GLY A 447 15.07 -47.02 18.14
N THR A 448 16.18 -46.30 18.12
CA THR A 448 17.21 -46.39 17.08
C THR A 448 17.80 -47.81 17.01
N VAL A 449 18.15 -48.39 18.15
CA VAL A 449 18.70 -49.76 18.22
C VAL A 449 17.67 -50.79 17.75
N THR A 450 16.41 -50.63 18.14
CA THR A 450 15.32 -51.53 17.74
C THR A 450 15.13 -51.53 16.22
N ASP A 451 15.20 -50.36 15.59
CA ASP A 451 15.03 -50.24 14.14
C ASP A 451 16.23 -50.79 13.37
N MET A 452 17.46 -50.48 13.82
CA MET A 452 18.68 -51.08 13.27
C MET A 452 18.65 -52.61 13.39
N TYR A 453 18.20 -53.14 14.53
CA TYR A 453 18.06 -54.58 14.75
C TYR A 453 17.08 -55.22 13.77
N LYS A 454 15.86 -54.66 13.67
CA LYS A 454 14.83 -55.16 12.73
C LYS A 454 15.35 -55.12 11.30
N MET A 455 16.07 -54.07 10.91
CA MET A 455 16.70 -53.95 9.60
C MET A 455 17.72 -55.08 9.38
N MET A 456 18.65 -55.31 10.31
CA MET A 456 19.64 -56.37 10.20
C MET A 456 19.01 -57.76 10.13
N VAL A 457 17.98 -58.04 10.95
CA VAL A 457 17.22 -59.31 10.88
C VAL A 457 16.58 -59.51 9.51
N ARG A 458 15.99 -58.45 8.93
CA ARG A 458 15.44 -58.51 7.57
C ARG A 458 16.53 -58.79 6.55
N LEU A 459 17.66 -58.09 6.62
CA LEU A 459 18.76 -58.22 5.68
C LEU A 459 19.44 -59.60 5.75
N ILE A 460 19.52 -60.23 6.92
CA ILE A 460 19.98 -61.61 7.07
C ILE A 460 19.11 -62.58 6.25
N ARG A 461 17.79 -62.36 6.19
CA ARG A 461 16.88 -63.17 5.35
C ARG A 461 17.07 -62.88 3.87
N VAL A 462 17.29 -61.61 3.50
CA VAL A 462 17.47 -61.19 2.10
C VAL A 462 18.78 -61.72 1.52
N PHE A 463 19.85 -61.75 2.31
CA PHE A 463 21.17 -62.24 1.89
C PHE A 463 21.42 -63.72 2.24
N ALA A 464 20.37 -64.52 2.44
CA ALA A 464 20.50 -65.93 2.81
C ALA A 464 21.34 -66.75 1.83
N ASP A 465 21.29 -66.40 0.53
CA ASP A 465 22.04 -67.07 -0.52
C ASP A 465 23.46 -66.48 -0.74
N ILE A 466 23.84 -65.45 0.03
CA ILE A 466 25.14 -64.75 -0.07
C ILE A 466 25.79 -64.69 1.32
N GLU A 467 26.30 -65.83 1.77
CA GLU A 467 26.89 -66.04 3.11
C GLU A 467 27.89 -64.94 3.50
N ALA A 468 28.78 -64.54 2.57
CA ALA A 468 29.80 -63.53 2.86
C ALA A 468 29.23 -62.13 3.19
N VAL A 469 28.10 -61.74 2.60
CA VAL A 469 27.44 -60.45 2.85
C VAL A 469 26.50 -60.59 4.05
N GLN A 470 25.87 -61.76 4.20
CA GLN A 470 25.04 -62.10 5.34
C GLN A 470 25.82 -62.02 6.65
N ASN A 471 27.07 -62.47 6.68
CA ASN A 471 27.93 -62.44 7.87
C ASN A 471 28.07 -61.03 8.45
N VAL A 472 28.21 -59.99 7.61
CA VAL A 472 28.25 -58.59 8.07
C VAL A 472 26.97 -58.22 8.82
N ALA A 473 25.81 -58.63 8.30
CA ALA A 473 24.52 -58.37 8.96
C ALA A 473 24.38 -59.14 10.28
N VAL A 474 24.88 -60.38 10.31
CA VAL A 474 24.91 -61.22 11.52
C VAL A 474 25.82 -60.61 12.58
N ASP A 475 27.02 -60.15 12.21
CA ASP A 475 27.98 -59.55 13.12
C ASP A 475 27.43 -58.28 13.76
N VAL A 476 26.88 -57.37 12.95
CA VAL A 476 26.25 -56.14 13.48
C VAL A 476 25.02 -56.46 14.33
N ARG A 477 24.19 -57.44 13.92
CA ARG A 477 23.06 -57.89 14.76
C ARG A 477 23.54 -58.43 16.11
N ASN A 478 24.60 -59.22 16.14
CA ASN A 478 25.15 -59.78 17.38
C ASN A 478 25.67 -58.66 18.29
N GLN A 479 26.41 -57.69 17.75
CA GLN A 479 26.83 -56.51 18.50
C GLN A 479 25.64 -55.74 19.08
N ILE A 480 24.56 -55.59 18.30
CA ILE A 480 23.32 -55.00 18.79
C ILE A 480 22.71 -55.83 19.93
N ASP A 481 22.66 -57.16 19.79
CA ASP A 481 22.14 -58.05 20.82
C ASP A 481 22.98 -58.01 22.11
N ASP A 482 24.30 -57.85 22.00
CA ASP A 482 25.21 -57.69 23.14
C ASP A 482 25.00 -56.34 23.86
N PHE A 483 24.69 -55.27 23.13
CA PHE A 483 24.43 -53.94 23.69
C PHE A 483 23.02 -53.79 24.30
N LYS A 484 22.02 -54.51 23.78
CA LYS A 484 20.61 -54.39 24.20
C LYS A 484 20.37 -54.48 25.72
N PRO A 485 20.97 -55.43 26.47
CA PRO A 485 20.79 -55.53 27.92
C PRO A 485 21.24 -54.28 28.68
N MET A 486 22.17 -53.50 28.11
CA MET A 486 22.75 -52.31 28.72
C MET A 486 21.86 -51.06 28.54
N ILE A 487 21.04 -51.01 27.49
CA ILE A 487 20.21 -49.84 27.13
C ILE A 487 19.30 -49.36 28.27
N PRO A 488 18.57 -50.24 29.00
CA PRO A 488 17.66 -49.81 30.08
C PRO A 488 18.36 -49.14 31.27
N LEU A 489 19.69 -49.17 31.33
CA LEU A 489 20.49 -48.49 32.36
C LEU A 489 20.71 -47.01 32.03
N LEU A 490 20.76 -46.66 30.74
CA LEU A 490 21.04 -45.30 30.27
C LEU A 490 20.06 -44.25 30.85
N PRO A 491 18.72 -44.46 30.85
CA PRO A 491 17.80 -43.49 31.44
C PRO A 491 17.98 -43.31 32.94
N SER A 492 18.38 -44.37 33.66
CA SER A 492 18.58 -44.33 35.10
C SER A 492 19.88 -43.59 35.47
N LEU A 493 20.93 -43.78 34.68
CA LEU A 493 22.22 -43.10 34.85
C LEU A 493 22.19 -41.62 34.43
N ARG A 494 21.32 -41.27 33.47
CA ARG A 494 21.14 -39.89 32.97
C ARG A 494 20.03 -39.13 33.71
N ASN A 495 19.53 -39.65 34.82
CA ASN A 495 18.42 -39.02 35.52
C ASN A 495 18.84 -37.63 36.07
N PRO A 496 18.18 -36.53 35.67
CA PRO A 496 18.55 -35.16 36.05
C PRO A 496 18.43 -34.91 37.56
N GLY A 497 17.68 -35.75 38.28
CA GLY A 497 17.57 -35.72 39.74
C GLY A 497 18.78 -36.28 40.48
N MET A 498 19.72 -36.91 39.78
CA MET A 498 20.92 -37.45 40.40
C MET A 498 21.81 -36.30 40.93
N ARG A 499 22.26 -36.45 42.17
CA ARG A 499 23.09 -35.48 42.92
C ARG A 499 24.18 -36.28 43.64
N GLN A 500 25.20 -35.60 44.15
CA GLN A 500 26.34 -36.27 44.80
C GLN A 500 25.91 -37.29 45.87
N ARG A 501 24.93 -36.97 46.72
CA ARG A 501 24.34 -37.89 47.71
C ARG A 501 23.77 -39.19 47.13
N HIS A 502 23.18 -39.13 45.94
CA HIS A 502 22.65 -40.30 45.23
C HIS A 502 23.77 -41.19 44.74
N TRP A 503 24.86 -40.61 44.24
CA TRP A 503 26.06 -41.33 43.84
C TRP A 503 26.81 -41.93 45.04
N GLU A 504 26.84 -41.24 46.18
CA GLU A 504 27.38 -41.76 47.44
C GLU A 504 26.55 -42.94 47.95
N LYS A 505 25.22 -42.83 47.94
CA LYS A 505 24.32 -43.93 48.30
C LYS A 505 24.45 -45.12 47.35
N LEU A 506 24.57 -44.85 46.04
CA LEU A 506 24.84 -45.89 45.06
C LEU A 506 26.18 -46.58 45.36
N SER A 507 27.24 -45.81 45.65
CA SER A 507 28.56 -46.35 46.02
C SER A 507 28.53 -47.13 47.34
N GLU A 508 27.62 -46.82 48.26
CA GLU A 508 27.43 -47.55 49.52
C GLU A 508 26.66 -48.87 49.30
N GLU A 509 25.58 -48.83 48.50
CA GLU A 509 24.73 -49.98 48.17
C GLU A 509 25.42 -50.98 47.22
N THR A 510 26.17 -50.50 46.22
CA THR A 510 26.99 -51.35 45.31
C THR A 510 28.33 -51.76 45.92
N GLY A 511 28.78 -51.04 46.97
CA GLY A 511 29.70 -51.52 47.99
C GLY A 511 31.19 -51.50 47.66
N LYS A 512 31.90 -50.52 48.24
CA LYS A 512 33.32 -50.62 48.65
C LYS A 512 33.67 -51.87 49.49
N ARG A 513 32.69 -52.66 49.97
CA ARG A 513 32.91 -53.90 50.76
C ARG A 513 32.79 -55.22 50.00
N LYS A 514 32.35 -55.26 48.73
CA LYS A 514 32.25 -56.53 47.97
C LYS A 514 33.02 -56.57 46.64
N THR A 515 33.23 -55.45 45.96
CA THR A 515 33.85 -55.45 44.61
C THR A 515 34.98 -54.43 44.42
N GLY A 516 35.16 -53.47 45.35
CA GLY A 516 36.32 -52.55 45.33
C GLY A 516 36.25 -51.41 44.30
N VAL A 517 35.05 -51.07 43.81
CA VAL A 517 34.81 -50.06 42.78
C VAL A 517 34.38 -48.72 43.41
N ASP A 518 35.05 -47.62 43.09
CA ASP A 518 34.70 -46.26 43.55
C ASP A 518 33.94 -45.53 42.42
N LEU A 519 32.60 -45.55 42.49
CA LEU A 519 31.73 -44.87 41.52
C LEU A 519 31.62 -43.37 41.85
N ALA A 520 32.72 -42.65 41.77
CA ALA A 520 32.70 -41.20 41.86
C ALA A 520 32.20 -40.65 40.52
N TRP A 521 30.93 -40.20 40.45
CA TRP A 521 30.43 -39.51 39.27
C TRP A 521 31.20 -38.22 39.08
N THR A 522 31.82 -38.08 37.91
CA THR A 522 32.39 -36.82 37.45
C THR A 522 31.64 -36.38 36.19
N PRO A 523 31.51 -35.07 35.91
CA PRO A 523 30.88 -34.59 34.68
C PRO A 523 31.54 -35.12 33.39
N THR A 524 32.73 -35.73 33.53
CA THR A 524 33.55 -36.30 32.47
C THR A 524 33.38 -37.81 32.28
N THR A 525 32.51 -38.48 33.04
CA THR A 525 32.36 -39.95 32.96
C THR A 525 31.56 -40.39 31.72
N THR A 526 32.07 -41.39 31.00
CA THR A 526 31.43 -41.99 29.82
C THR A 526 30.62 -43.24 30.18
N PHE A 527 29.80 -43.76 29.26
CA PHE A 527 29.08 -45.02 29.51
C PHE A 527 30.03 -46.23 29.53
N SER A 528 31.08 -46.19 28.69
CA SER A 528 32.17 -47.18 28.67
C SER A 528 32.89 -47.29 30.02
N ASP A 529 33.21 -46.14 30.64
CA ASP A 529 33.83 -46.11 31.98
C ASP A 529 32.93 -46.80 33.01
N MET A 530 31.63 -46.50 32.98
CA MET A 530 30.67 -47.11 33.90
C MET A 530 30.55 -48.63 33.69
N LEU A 531 30.47 -49.09 32.44
CA LEU A 531 30.43 -50.53 32.12
C LEU A 531 31.70 -51.26 32.58
N SER A 532 32.88 -50.64 32.46
CA SER A 532 34.14 -51.21 32.95
C SER A 532 34.16 -51.42 34.47
N LEU A 533 33.37 -50.63 35.19
CA LEU A 533 33.17 -50.70 36.64
C LEU A 533 32.11 -51.74 37.04
N GLY A 534 31.56 -52.50 36.08
CA GLY A 534 30.65 -53.61 36.35
C GLY A 534 29.23 -53.18 36.75
N ILE A 535 28.78 -52.00 36.33
CA ILE A 535 27.45 -51.46 36.67
C ILE A 535 26.29 -52.37 36.27
N GLU A 536 26.49 -53.28 35.31
CA GLU A 536 25.48 -54.23 34.83
C GLU A 536 25.00 -55.16 35.94
N ALA A 537 25.89 -55.56 36.85
CA ALA A 537 25.55 -56.42 37.99
C ALA A 537 24.68 -55.72 39.04
N HIS A 538 24.62 -54.38 38.99
CA HIS A 538 23.92 -53.51 39.93
C HIS A 538 22.76 -52.75 39.28
N ALA A 539 22.26 -53.25 38.15
CA ALA A 539 21.18 -52.65 37.36
C ALA A 539 19.95 -52.27 38.19
N GLU A 540 19.53 -53.13 39.13
CA GLU A 540 18.34 -52.91 39.94
C GLU A 540 18.58 -51.87 41.05
N ASP A 541 19.78 -51.87 41.64
CA ASP A 541 20.19 -50.87 42.63
C ASP A 541 20.23 -49.47 42.00
N ILE A 542 20.83 -49.35 40.81
CA ILE A 542 20.87 -48.11 40.03
C ILE A 542 19.46 -47.60 39.71
N LYS A 543 18.55 -48.49 39.29
CA LYS A 543 17.15 -48.13 39.03
C LYS A 543 16.44 -47.64 40.29
N ASN A 544 16.70 -48.24 41.44
CA ASN A 544 16.08 -47.85 42.70
C ASN A 544 16.58 -46.50 43.21
N VAL A 545 17.90 -46.26 43.15
CA VAL A 545 18.50 -44.95 43.47
C VAL A 545 18.02 -43.87 42.49
N ALA A 546 17.96 -44.17 41.19
CA ALA A 546 17.42 -43.25 40.20
C ALA A 546 15.94 -42.92 40.47
N LYS A 547 15.09 -43.90 40.80
CA LYS A 547 13.69 -43.63 41.18
C LYS A 547 13.59 -42.71 42.40
N MET A 548 14.44 -42.93 43.41
CA MET A 548 14.53 -42.05 44.57
C MET A 548 14.93 -40.63 44.17
N ALA A 549 15.96 -40.50 43.33
CA ALA A 549 16.43 -39.24 42.81
C ALA A 549 15.37 -38.49 41.99
N THR A 550 14.55 -39.19 41.19
CA THR A 550 13.41 -38.56 40.49
C THR A 550 12.38 -38.00 41.46
N LYS A 551 12.06 -38.75 42.53
CA LYS A 551 11.11 -38.30 43.54
C LYS A 551 11.64 -37.09 44.31
N GLU A 552 12.93 -37.10 44.68
CA GLU A 552 13.60 -35.95 45.28
C GLU A 552 13.64 -34.73 44.35
N TYR A 553 13.94 -34.94 43.06
CA TYR A 553 13.98 -33.87 42.08
C TYR A 553 12.62 -33.22 41.86
N THR A 554 11.54 -34.00 41.94
CA THR A 554 10.17 -33.45 41.87
C THR A 554 9.91 -32.53 43.07
N ILE A 555 10.39 -32.90 44.26
CA ILE A 555 10.27 -32.06 45.47
C ILE A 555 11.11 -30.79 45.31
N GLU A 556 12.36 -30.91 44.84
CA GLU A 556 13.27 -29.79 44.58
C GLU A 556 12.64 -28.78 43.61
N GLN A 557 12.15 -29.24 42.45
CA GLN A 557 11.51 -28.39 41.44
C GLN A 557 10.22 -27.74 41.94
N THR A 558 9.41 -28.47 42.72
CA THR A 558 8.18 -27.92 43.30
C THR A 558 8.50 -26.83 44.32
N LEU A 559 9.51 -27.04 45.18
CA LEU A 559 9.95 -26.06 46.18
C LEU A 559 10.59 -24.82 45.53
N GLU A 560 11.45 -25.01 44.52
CA GLU A 560 12.03 -23.91 43.74
C GLU A 560 10.95 -23.06 43.06
N LYS A 561 9.93 -23.71 42.50
CA LYS A 561 8.78 -23.01 41.91
C LYS A 561 8.03 -22.18 42.95
N ILE A 562 7.70 -22.77 44.11
CA ILE A 562 7.03 -22.04 45.20
C ILE A 562 7.86 -20.80 45.58
N LEU A 563 9.18 -20.94 45.75
CA LEU A 563 10.06 -19.82 46.09
C LEU A 563 10.06 -18.74 45.00
N ALA A 564 10.18 -19.13 43.73
CA ALA A 564 10.17 -18.21 42.60
C ALA A 564 8.85 -17.44 42.48
N ASP A 565 7.71 -18.11 42.68
CA ASP A 565 6.39 -17.47 42.61
C ASP A 565 6.25 -16.37 43.70
N TRP A 566 6.89 -16.54 44.86
CA TRP A 566 6.90 -15.54 45.94
C TRP A 566 7.95 -14.43 45.78
N GLU A 567 9.03 -14.65 45.03
CA GLU A 567 10.05 -13.61 44.77
C GLU A 567 9.49 -12.45 43.95
N GLU A 568 8.56 -12.72 43.03
CA GLU A 568 7.95 -11.70 42.16
C GLU A 568 6.63 -11.13 42.71
N ASN A 569 6.12 -11.67 43.82
CA ASN A 569 4.81 -11.28 44.35
C ASN A 569 4.88 -9.94 45.13
N CYS A 570 4.03 -8.98 44.76
CA CYS A 570 3.95 -7.65 45.37
C CYS A 570 2.54 -7.39 45.92
N LEU A 571 2.44 -7.10 47.22
CA LEU A 571 1.16 -6.76 47.85
C LEU A 571 0.64 -5.41 47.35
N ASP A 572 -0.58 -5.39 46.78
CA ASP A 572 -1.20 -4.17 46.26
C ASP A 572 -1.78 -3.31 47.39
N ILE A 573 -1.37 -2.04 47.42
CA ILE A 573 -1.79 -1.04 48.42
C ILE A 573 -2.50 0.10 47.68
N GLN A 574 -3.79 0.27 47.96
CA GLN A 574 -4.66 1.25 47.29
C GLN A 574 -5.15 2.34 48.24
N PRO A 575 -5.31 3.59 47.78
CA PRO A 575 -5.86 4.66 48.62
C PRO A 575 -7.31 4.36 49.03
N TYR A 576 -7.62 4.54 50.31
CA TYR A 576 -8.96 4.33 50.84
C TYR A 576 -9.80 5.60 50.76
N LYS A 577 -10.68 5.68 49.74
CA LYS A 577 -11.62 6.80 49.58
C LYS A 577 -10.87 8.15 49.65
N ASN A 578 -11.36 9.11 50.44
CA ASN A 578 -10.77 10.45 50.60
C ASN A 578 -10.14 10.65 51.99
N THR A 579 -9.80 9.59 52.73
CA THR A 579 -9.25 9.69 54.09
C THR A 579 -7.77 10.06 54.12
N GLY A 580 -7.07 9.95 52.98
CA GLY A 580 -5.61 10.10 52.90
C GLY A 580 -4.83 8.88 53.42
N THR A 581 -5.52 7.78 53.75
CA THR A 581 -4.93 6.49 54.16
C THR A 581 -5.00 5.47 53.03
N TYR A 582 -4.26 4.37 53.15
CA TYR A 582 -4.22 3.30 52.14
C TYR A 582 -4.66 1.97 52.77
N ILE A 583 -5.31 1.11 51.98
CA ILE A 583 -5.71 -0.25 52.33
C ILE A 583 -4.99 -1.26 51.42
N MET A 584 -4.66 -2.42 51.96
CA MET A 584 -4.09 -3.54 51.23
C MET A 584 -5.22 -4.40 50.62
N LYS A 585 -5.07 -4.79 49.34
CA LYS A 585 -5.98 -5.71 48.66
C LYS A 585 -5.21 -6.99 48.32
N ILE A 586 -5.67 -8.13 48.82
CA ILE A 586 -4.89 -9.38 48.85
C ILE A 586 -5.67 -10.62 48.39
N SER A 587 -6.72 -10.46 47.59
CA SER A 587 -7.63 -11.58 47.30
C SER A 587 -6.99 -12.72 46.52
N GLU A 588 -6.03 -12.44 45.65
CA GLU A 588 -5.33 -13.46 44.85
C GLU A 588 -4.13 -14.04 45.60
N GLU A 589 -3.43 -13.17 46.33
CA GLU A 589 -2.28 -13.50 47.17
C GLU A 589 -2.69 -14.40 48.35
N GLN A 590 -3.89 -14.21 48.89
CA GLN A 590 -4.46 -15.09 49.92
C GLN A 590 -4.72 -16.50 49.38
N GLN A 591 -5.28 -16.63 48.17
CA GLN A 591 -5.52 -17.94 47.58
C GLN A 591 -4.21 -18.66 47.27
N MET A 592 -3.23 -17.94 46.71
CA MET A 592 -1.89 -18.47 46.47
C MET A 592 -1.20 -18.91 47.77
N LEU A 593 -1.39 -18.16 48.85
CA LEU A 593 -0.89 -18.51 50.18
C LEU A 593 -1.50 -19.81 50.70
N ASP A 594 -2.81 -19.95 50.63
CA ASP A 594 -3.51 -21.17 51.06
C ASP A 594 -3.06 -22.39 50.22
N ASP A 595 -2.98 -22.25 48.90
CA ASP A 595 -2.54 -23.31 47.98
C ASP A 595 -1.08 -23.71 48.25
N HIS A 596 -0.18 -22.74 48.46
CA HIS A 596 1.24 -23.00 48.73
C HIS A 596 1.48 -23.55 50.14
N ILE A 597 0.64 -23.21 51.13
CA ILE A 597 0.65 -23.87 52.45
C ILE A 597 0.28 -25.34 52.29
N VAL A 598 -0.82 -25.65 51.59
CA VAL A 598 -1.23 -27.05 51.34
C VAL A 598 -0.16 -27.81 50.56
N LEU A 599 0.42 -27.21 49.52
CA LEU A 599 1.44 -27.84 48.70
C LEU A 599 2.72 -28.10 49.50
N THR A 600 3.19 -27.14 50.29
CA THR A 600 4.35 -27.31 51.18
C THR A 600 4.10 -28.39 52.22
N GLN A 601 2.88 -28.45 52.78
CA GLN A 601 2.46 -29.51 53.70
C GLN A 601 2.42 -30.89 53.02
N GLN A 602 2.00 -30.98 51.76
CA GLN A 602 2.07 -32.23 50.99
C GLN A 602 3.53 -32.67 50.77
N LEU A 603 4.44 -31.73 50.50
CA LEU A 603 5.88 -32.02 50.42
C LEU A 603 6.44 -32.50 51.78
N SER A 604 5.95 -31.95 52.90
CA SER A 604 6.38 -32.34 54.25
C SER A 604 5.87 -33.72 54.70
N PHE A 605 4.86 -34.29 54.02
CA PHE A 605 4.45 -35.69 54.17
C PHE A 605 5.21 -36.66 53.25
N SER A 606 6.02 -36.17 52.32
CA SER A 606 6.78 -37.04 51.42
C SER A 606 7.86 -37.82 52.18
N PRO A 607 7.97 -39.15 52.01
CA PRO A 607 9.04 -39.94 52.62
C PRO A 607 10.42 -39.61 52.03
N PHE A 608 10.49 -38.87 50.92
CA PHE A 608 11.73 -38.45 50.25
C PHE A 608 12.14 -37.00 50.56
N LYS A 609 11.50 -36.35 51.56
CA LYS A 609 11.74 -34.95 51.89
C LYS A 609 13.08 -34.68 52.58
N GLY A 610 13.74 -35.70 53.15
CA GLY A 610 14.86 -35.55 54.09
C GLY A 610 15.91 -34.48 53.73
N PRO A 611 16.47 -34.44 52.51
CA PRO A 611 17.46 -33.42 52.12
C PRO A 611 16.93 -31.98 52.07
N PHE A 612 15.62 -31.81 51.97
CA PHE A 612 14.91 -30.53 51.86
C PHE A 612 14.09 -30.21 53.12
N GLU A 613 14.07 -31.09 54.13
CA GLU A 613 13.18 -31.00 55.30
C GLU A 613 13.33 -29.66 56.01
N GLU A 614 14.56 -29.24 56.31
CA GLU A 614 14.81 -27.94 56.95
C GLU A 614 14.32 -26.76 56.09
N LYS A 615 14.48 -26.83 54.76
CA LYS A 615 14.01 -25.76 53.85
C LYS A 615 12.49 -25.74 53.73
N ILE A 616 11.85 -26.92 53.69
CA ILE A 616 10.39 -27.07 53.65
C ILE A 616 9.80 -26.53 54.95
N ASP A 617 10.33 -26.93 56.11
CA ASP A 617 9.85 -26.51 57.43
C ASP A 617 10.02 -24.99 57.61
N GLN A 618 11.19 -24.44 57.26
CA GLN A 618 11.42 -22.99 57.32
C GLN A 618 10.45 -22.20 56.41
N TRP A 619 10.13 -22.74 55.23
CA TRP A 619 9.20 -22.07 54.32
C TRP A 619 7.75 -22.24 54.76
N GLU A 620 7.36 -23.41 55.27
CA GLU A 620 6.05 -23.66 55.87
C GLU A 620 5.79 -22.69 57.03
N ASP A 621 6.77 -22.52 57.93
CA ASP A 621 6.70 -21.56 59.04
C ASP A 621 6.57 -20.12 58.54
N LYS A 622 7.35 -19.73 57.51
CA LYS A 622 7.25 -18.39 56.92
C LYS A 622 5.90 -18.12 56.28
N LEU A 623 5.36 -19.08 55.51
CA LEU A 623 4.04 -18.95 54.90
C LEU A 623 2.96 -18.85 55.98
N ARG A 624 3.06 -19.65 57.04
CA ARG A 624 2.10 -19.62 58.15
C ARG A 624 2.15 -18.32 58.94
N ILE A 625 3.35 -17.82 59.28
CA ILE A 625 3.51 -16.51 59.93
C ILE A 625 2.96 -15.40 59.03
N THR A 626 3.20 -15.48 57.72
CA THR A 626 2.69 -14.50 56.76
C THR A 626 1.16 -14.54 56.71
N ALA A 627 0.54 -15.73 56.75
CA ALA A 627 -0.91 -15.88 56.82
C ALA A 627 -1.48 -15.27 58.10
N ASP A 628 -0.90 -15.56 59.27
CA ASP A 628 -1.33 -15.00 60.55
C ASP A 628 -1.21 -13.46 60.55
N VAL A 629 -0.10 -12.91 60.04
CA VAL A 629 0.12 -11.45 59.97
C VAL A 629 -0.85 -10.79 59.01
N ILE A 630 -1.14 -11.41 57.86
CA ILE A 630 -2.09 -10.91 56.88
C ILE A 630 -3.52 -10.92 57.46
N GLU A 631 -3.90 -11.98 58.17
CA GLU A 631 -5.22 -12.08 58.80
C GLU A 631 -5.43 -10.98 59.85
N GLU A 632 -4.46 -10.81 60.76
CA GLU A 632 -4.48 -9.74 61.77
C GLU A 632 -4.47 -8.34 61.12
N TRP A 633 -3.68 -8.15 60.05
CA TRP A 633 -3.67 -6.89 59.30
C TRP A 633 -5.04 -6.60 58.69
N MET A 634 -5.69 -7.58 58.08
CA MET A 634 -7.02 -7.44 57.51
C MET A 634 -8.08 -7.15 58.56
N ASP A 635 -7.94 -7.70 59.78
CA ASP A 635 -8.84 -7.43 60.88
C ASP A 635 -8.66 -6.03 61.49
N VAL A 636 -7.44 -5.52 61.58
CA VAL A 636 -7.17 -4.12 61.99
C VAL A 636 -7.56 -3.13 60.88
N GLN A 637 -7.48 -3.53 59.61
CA GLN A 637 -7.82 -2.69 58.46
C GLN A 637 -9.34 -2.51 58.25
N LYS A 638 -10.15 -3.47 58.70
CA LYS A 638 -11.64 -3.38 58.69
C LYS A 638 -12.13 -2.34 59.70
#